data_AF-A0A6P8EFN0-F1
#
_entry.id   AF-A0A6P8EFN0-F1
#
_cell.length_a   1.000
_cell.length_b   1.000
_cell.length_c   1.000
_cell.angle_alpha   90.00
_cell.angle_beta   90.00
_cell.angle_gamma   90.00
#
_symmetry.space_group_name_H-M   'P 1'
#
loop_
_entity.id
_entity.type
_entity.pdbx_description
1 polymer ?
#
loop_
_entity_poly.entity_id
_entity_poly.type
_entity_poly.pdbx_seq_one_letter_code
_entity_poly.pdbx_strand_id
1 'polypeptide(L)'
;MGKKTKKPGKGKEKTERKTAKAEEKRARRDNKKLSPEDDIDAILLSIQKEEAKKKEVHIEDNVPAPSPRSNCTLNINPQKETELILYGGEFYNGNKTFVYGDLYRYDVEKKEWKLISSPNSPPPRSAHQAIAWKNYLYIFGGEFTSPNQERFHHYKDCWMLDLKTNQWEQLNLKGSPSPRSGHRMVLYKHKIVIFGGFYDTLREVRYYNDLYVFDLDQYKWQEIKPRPGAMWPSARSGFQFFVYQEEIFLYGGYSKEVSSEKSSEKGVVHSDMWSLDPRTWEWNKVKKSGMPPGPRAGFSMCVQKKRAMLFGGVVDREVEGDVMMSLFLNELYGFQLDNHRWYPLELRKEKSTKDKLKRSSGKNSNREDLIDTINLSESQIAANEKDKNLENLDEAVDMESYMDEVSQQMETNMAVNDRGNAANSSGNSQLIGKKMVQESSWPEIVKPCGRINCCMVVGKDTLYIYGGMMEVKDREITLDDLYSLNLSKLDEWKCIIPASEPEWIEASDDEDEDEDDDGEDDSEEEGNSDDESDDAEDDDCDNEGNGAASIQIGDAVAMIKGEGKTLRRKEKRLRIEQIRANLGLSDSQRTPMPGESLKDFYKRTNMYWQMAAHEHTQHTGKELRKDGFDLALVRYRELKPVLDELAVLEAEQKAEEEQGIEISSKTKGKKKGKNLTIK
;
A
#
# COMPACT_ATOMS: atom_id res chain seq x y z
N MET A 1 -1.40 -34.53 -62.73
CA MET A 1 -0.28 -34.60 -61.77
C MET A 1 -0.07 -33.22 -61.15
N GLY A 2 0.21 -33.16 -59.83
CA GLY A 2 0.75 -31.97 -59.18
C GLY A 2 0.01 -31.43 -57.94
N LYS A 3 -0.21 -32.25 -56.89
CA LYS A 3 -0.49 -31.73 -55.54
C LYS A 3 0.76 -30.98 -55.03
N LYS A 4 0.67 -29.67 -54.81
CA LYS A 4 1.71 -28.90 -54.09
C LYS A 4 1.46 -28.97 -52.59
N THR A 5 2.29 -29.74 -51.88
CA THR A 5 2.43 -29.73 -50.42
C THR A 5 3.14 -28.45 -49.99
N LYS A 6 2.51 -27.65 -49.11
CA LYS A 6 3.18 -26.53 -48.41
C LYS A 6 4.00 -27.11 -47.26
N LYS A 7 5.32 -26.87 -47.25
CA LYS A 7 6.19 -27.14 -46.10
C LYS A 7 5.78 -26.24 -44.91
N PRO A 8 5.74 -26.76 -43.67
CA PRO A 8 5.51 -25.93 -42.49
C PRO A 8 6.70 -24.98 -42.30
N GLY A 9 6.41 -23.73 -41.95
CA GLY A 9 7.43 -22.68 -41.81
C GLY A 9 8.29 -22.84 -40.56
N LYS A 10 9.57 -22.48 -40.68
CA LYS A 10 10.63 -22.47 -39.64
C LYS A 10 10.24 -21.78 -38.30
N GLY A 11 9.11 -21.07 -38.23
CA GLY A 11 8.63 -20.41 -37.00
C GLY A 11 8.02 -21.35 -35.96
N LYS A 12 7.39 -22.46 -36.39
CA LYS A 12 6.75 -23.40 -35.46
C LYS A 12 7.80 -24.19 -34.66
N GLU A 13 8.84 -24.64 -35.35
CA GLU A 13 9.98 -25.37 -34.78
C GLU A 13 10.81 -24.49 -33.83
N LYS A 14 10.98 -23.20 -34.13
CA LYS A 14 11.67 -22.24 -33.23
C LYS A 14 10.87 -21.95 -31.95
N THR A 15 9.54 -22.02 -32.02
CA THR A 15 8.64 -21.82 -30.86
C THR A 15 8.57 -23.09 -30.01
N GLU A 16 8.47 -24.26 -30.63
CA GLU A 16 8.54 -25.56 -29.95
C GLU A 16 9.90 -25.77 -29.27
N ARG A 17 11.01 -25.38 -29.92
CA ARG A 17 12.36 -25.45 -29.32
C ARG A 17 12.56 -24.45 -28.17
N LYS A 18 11.94 -23.27 -28.21
CA LYS A 18 11.94 -22.32 -27.08
C LYS A 18 11.10 -22.85 -25.91
N THR A 19 9.95 -23.46 -26.21
CA THR A 19 9.06 -24.05 -25.20
C THR A 19 9.73 -25.26 -24.53
N ALA A 20 10.34 -26.14 -25.32
CA ALA A 20 11.13 -27.27 -24.81
C ALA A 20 12.34 -26.82 -23.99
N LYS A 21 13.05 -25.74 -24.39
CA LYS A 21 14.18 -25.20 -23.63
C LYS A 21 13.75 -24.51 -22.33
N ALA A 22 12.54 -23.93 -22.29
CA ALA A 22 11.94 -23.39 -21.07
C ALA A 22 11.45 -24.50 -20.14
N GLU A 23 10.84 -25.57 -20.68
CA GLU A 23 10.48 -26.77 -19.93
C GLU A 23 11.72 -27.51 -19.42
N GLU A 24 12.80 -27.57 -20.19
CA GLU A 24 14.08 -28.15 -19.76
C GLU A 24 14.75 -27.30 -18.67
N LYS A 25 14.74 -25.96 -18.79
CA LYS A 25 15.20 -25.07 -17.70
C LYS A 25 14.35 -25.22 -16.45
N ARG A 26 13.02 -25.34 -16.58
CA ARG A 26 12.10 -25.60 -15.46
C ARG A 26 12.36 -26.97 -14.83
N ALA A 27 12.55 -28.00 -15.65
CA ALA A 27 12.90 -29.35 -15.21
C ALA A 27 14.27 -29.39 -14.53
N ARG A 28 15.26 -28.64 -15.00
CA ARG A 28 16.57 -28.49 -14.33
C ARG A 28 16.45 -27.76 -12.99
N ARG A 29 15.60 -26.73 -12.88
CA ARG A 29 15.30 -26.06 -11.59
C ARG A 29 14.52 -26.98 -10.63
N ASP A 30 13.65 -27.84 -11.16
CA ASP A 30 12.92 -28.86 -10.41
C ASP A 30 13.84 -30.02 -9.94
N ASN A 31 14.88 -30.36 -10.72
CA ASN A 31 15.86 -31.43 -10.41
C ASN A 31 17.14 -30.93 -9.72
N LYS A 32 17.35 -29.62 -9.54
CA LYS A 32 18.46 -29.10 -8.74
C LYS A 32 18.25 -29.65 -7.33
N LYS A 33 19.15 -30.54 -6.89
CA LYS A 33 19.16 -31.00 -5.50
C LYS A 33 19.33 -29.76 -4.64
N LEU A 34 18.27 -29.38 -3.94
CA LEU A 34 18.35 -28.30 -2.97
C LEU A 34 19.33 -28.70 -1.88
N SER A 35 20.07 -27.71 -1.38
CA SER A 35 20.76 -27.88 -0.10
C SER A 35 19.72 -28.34 0.94
N PRO A 36 20.06 -29.23 1.87
CA PRO A 36 19.19 -29.54 3.01
C PRO A 36 18.74 -28.30 3.80
N GLU A 37 19.46 -27.18 3.68
CA GLU A 37 19.12 -25.89 4.28
C GLU A 37 17.96 -25.16 3.58
N ASP A 38 17.66 -25.48 2.31
CA ASP A 38 16.58 -24.87 1.52
C ASP A 38 15.42 -25.84 1.25
N ASP A 39 15.60 -27.13 1.57
CA ASP A 39 14.55 -28.14 1.45
C ASP A 39 13.53 -28.00 2.59
N ILE A 40 12.37 -27.41 2.28
CA ILE A 40 11.29 -27.18 3.24
C ILE A 40 10.90 -28.46 3.99
N ASP A 41 10.83 -29.61 3.32
CA ASP A 41 10.40 -30.85 3.97
C ASP A 41 11.44 -31.31 5.01
N ALA A 42 12.73 -31.13 4.71
CA ALA A 42 13.82 -31.41 5.65
C ALA A 42 13.82 -30.45 6.84
N ILE A 43 13.59 -29.15 6.59
CA ILE A 43 13.51 -28.10 7.62
C ILE A 43 12.31 -28.33 8.54
N LEU A 44 11.12 -28.57 8.00
CA LEU A 44 9.93 -28.81 8.81
C LEU A 44 10.07 -30.10 9.62
N LEU A 45 10.71 -31.13 9.07
CA LEU A 45 10.99 -32.36 9.81
C LEU A 45 12.00 -32.16 10.95
N SER A 46 13.02 -31.31 10.76
CA SER A 46 14.00 -31.00 11.82
C SER A 46 13.32 -30.23 12.95
N ILE A 47 12.52 -29.20 12.62
CA ILE A 47 11.73 -28.41 13.58
C ILE A 47 10.77 -29.32 14.35
N GLN A 48 10.03 -30.20 13.67
CA GLN A 48 9.13 -31.14 14.35
C GLN A 48 9.86 -32.07 15.32
N LYS A 49 11.08 -32.52 14.98
CA LYS A 49 11.90 -33.34 15.89
C LYS A 49 12.36 -32.55 17.12
N GLU A 50 12.62 -31.25 16.98
CA GLU A 50 12.97 -30.39 18.10
C GLU A 50 11.78 -30.07 19.00
N GLU A 51 10.63 -29.73 18.40
CA GLU A 51 9.37 -29.52 19.12
C GLU A 51 8.91 -30.78 19.87
N ALA A 52 9.11 -31.97 19.29
CA ALA A 52 8.79 -33.25 19.94
C ALA A 52 9.66 -33.55 21.19
N LYS A 53 10.78 -32.86 21.39
CA LYS A 53 11.59 -32.98 22.62
C LYS A 53 10.95 -32.24 23.80
N LYS A 54 10.10 -31.24 23.53
CA LYS A 54 9.38 -30.50 24.58
C LYS A 54 8.33 -31.40 25.20
N LYS A 55 8.30 -31.45 26.53
CA LYS A 55 7.39 -32.33 27.29
C LYS A 55 6.32 -31.60 28.08
N GLU A 56 6.59 -30.35 28.43
CA GLU A 56 5.72 -29.53 29.26
C GLU A 56 5.67 -28.11 28.70
N VAL A 57 4.62 -27.39 29.10
CA VAL A 57 4.49 -25.98 28.77
C VAL A 57 5.48 -25.20 29.63
N HIS A 58 6.29 -24.38 28.99
CA HIS A 58 7.16 -23.42 29.62
C HIS A 58 6.66 -21.99 29.34
N ILE A 59 6.64 -21.15 30.37
CA ILE A 59 6.24 -19.75 30.27
C ILE A 59 7.41 -18.92 30.77
N GLU A 60 7.97 -18.11 29.88
CA GLU A 60 9.00 -17.14 30.21
C GLU A 60 8.34 -15.77 30.35
N ASP A 61 8.41 -15.22 31.56
CA ASP A 61 7.86 -13.90 31.87
C ASP A 61 8.88 -12.79 31.59
N ASN A 62 8.37 -11.61 31.21
CA ASN A 62 9.16 -10.39 30.98
C ASN A 62 10.30 -10.59 29.97
N VAL A 63 9.99 -11.30 28.88
CA VAL A 63 10.90 -11.47 27.75
C VAL A 63 11.00 -10.20 26.91
N PRO A 64 12.04 -10.04 26.07
CA PRO A 64 12.09 -8.97 25.08
C PRO A 64 10.89 -8.98 24.14
N ALA A 65 10.67 -7.85 23.46
CA ALA A 65 9.68 -7.78 22.41
C ALA A 65 10.01 -8.79 21.30
N PRO A 66 8.99 -9.39 20.66
CA PRO A 66 9.17 -10.26 19.51
C PRO A 66 9.92 -9.53 18.38
N SER A 67 10.72 -10.28 17.63
CA SER A 67 11.40 -9.79 16.43
C SER A 67 10.43 -9.19 15.39
N PRO A 68 10.92 -8.30 14.50
CA PRO A 68 10.19 -7.83 13.33
C PRO A 68 9.47 -8.95 12.62
N ARG A 69 8.18 -8.75 12.34
CA ARG A 69 7.38 -9.74 11.62
C ARG A 69 6.19 -9.13 10.90
N SER A 70 5.94 -9.64 9.69
CA SER A 70 4.72 -9.41 8.93
C SER A 70 3.91 -10.71 8.87
N ASN A 71 2.67 -10.64 8.36
CA ASN A 71 1.84 -11.82 8.11
C ASN A 71 1.60 -12.73 9.34
N CYS A 72 1.75 -12.19 10.55
CA CYS A 72 1.42 -12.83 11.82
C CYS A 72 -0.07 -12.65 12.15
N THR A 73 -0.51 -13.24 13.27
CA THR A 73 -1.83 -12.95 13.82
C THR A 73 -1.73 -12.34 15.20
N LEU A 74 -2.57 -11.33 15.46
CA LEU A 74 -2.74 -10.68 16.75
C LEU A 74 -4.21 -10.82 17.15
N ASN A 75 -4.47 -11.23 18.39
CA ASN A 75 -5.81 -11.41 18.93
C ASN A 75 -5.92 -10.82 20.34
N ILE A 76 -7.10 -10.32 20.72
CA ILE A 76 -7.38 -10.04 22.13
C ILE A 76 -7.60 -11.36 22.85
N ASN A 77 -7.03 -11.53 24.04
CA ASN A 77 -7.34 -12.66 24.88
C ASN A 77 -8.79 -12.53 25.43
N PRO A 78 -9.72 -13.44 25.08
CA PRO A 78 -11.11 -13.38 25.55
C PRO A 78 -11.25 -13.56 27.07
N GLN A 79 -10.23 -14.11 27.74
CA GLN A 79 -10.20 -14.27 29.19
C GLN A 79 -9.61 -13.07 29.92
N LYS A 80 -8.90 -12.19 29.20
CA LYS A 80 -8.18 -11.03 29.74
C LYS A 80 -8.04 -9.97 28.66
N GLU A 81 -9.00 -9.04 28.61
CA GLU A 81 -9.11 -8.03 27.54
C GLU A 81 -7.90 -7.08 27.40
N THR A 82 -7.00 -7.05 28.38
CA THR A 82 -5.77 -6.24 28.39
C THR A 82 -4.58 -6.98 27.80
N GLU A 83 -4.75 -8.25 27.45
CA GLU A 83 -3.70 -9.12 26.95
C GLU A 83 -3.89 -9.37 25.46
N LEU A 84 -2.85 -9.08 24.68
CA LEU A 84 -2.77 -9.40 23.26
C LEU A 84 -2.05 -10.74 23.08
N ILE A 85 -2.50 -11.56 22.14
CA ILE A 85 -1.89 -12.84 21.78
C ILE A 85 -1.34 -12.71 20.37
N LEU A 86 -0.04 -12.89 20.21
CA LEU A 86 0.67 -12.83 18.93
C LEU A 86 1.20 -14.22 18.57
N TYR A 87 0.98 -14.65 17.34
CA TYR A 87 1.46 -15.94 16.86
C TYR A 87 2.02 -15.86 15.43
N GLY A 88 3.16 -16.50 15.23
CA GLY A 88 3.79 -16.72 13.93
C GLY A 88 4.18 -15.45 13.17
N GLY A 89 4.15 -15.52 11.84
CA GLY A 89 4.62 -14.47 10.94
C GLY A 89 5.95 -14.80 10.28
N GLU A 90 6.48 -13.86 9.51
CA GLU A 90 7.77 -14.01 8.83
C GLU A 90 8.57 -12.71 8.81
N PHE A 91 9.86 -12.85 8.52
CA PHE A 91 10.84 -11.78 8.40
C PHE A 91 11.83 -12.10 7.29
N TYR A 92 12.14 -11.12 6.45
CA TYR A 92 13.21 -11.21 5.47
C TYR A 92 14.30 -10.19 5.76
N ASN A 93 15.55 -10.63 5.81
CA ASN A 93 16.70 -9.77 6.14
C ASN A 93 17.53 -9.33 4.92
N GLY A 94 17.01 -9.52 3.70
CA GLY A 94 17.74 -9.25 2.46
C GLY A 94 18.52 -10.45 1.90
N ASN A 95 18.65 -11.54 2.67
CA ASN A 95 19.28 -12.78 2.21
C ASN A 95 18.36 -13.99 2.46
N LYS A 96 17.93 -14.19 3.71
CA LYS A 96 17.13 -15.33 4.14
C LYS A 96 15.81 -14.90 4.76
N THR A 97 14.80 -15.74 4.55
CA THR A 97 13.46 -15.61 5.15
C THR A 97 13.37 -16.51 6.38
N PHE A 98 12.89 -15.93 7.47
CA PHE A 98 12.64 -16.59 8.75
C PHE A 98 11.14 -16.65 8.96
N VAL A 99 10.60 -17.85 9.15
CA VAL A 99 9.19 -18.06 9.47
C VAL A 99 9.09 -18.46 10.94
N TYR A 100 8.20 -17.79 11.68
CA TYR A 100 8.07 -17.94 13.13
C TYR A 100 6.91 -18.89 13.51
N GLY A 101 7.09 -19.60 14.62
CA GLY A 101 6.09 -20.48 15.25
C GLY A 101 5.96 -20.24 16.76
N ASP A 102 6.45 -19.10 17.23
CA ASP A 102 6.44 -18.68 18.62
C ASP A 102 5.07 -18.09 19.01
N LEU A 103 4.72 -18.24 20.29
CA LEU A 103 3.49 -17.73 20.89
C LEU A 103 3.84 -16.70 21.96
N TYR A 104 3.51 -15.44 21.68
CA TYR A 104 3.69 -14.35 22.63
C TYR A 104 2.37 -13.89 23.23
N ARG A 105 2.43 -13.45 24.48
CA ARG A 105 1.35 -12.69 25.12
C ARG A 105 1.86 -11.36 25.64
N TYR A 106 1.18 -10.28 25.29
CA TYR A 106 1.53 -8.94 25.74
C TYR A 106 0.45 -8.39 26.67
N ASP A 107 0.81 -8.08 27.90
CA ASP A 107 -0.08 -7.37 28.82
C ASP A 107 0.10 -5.86 28.62
N VAL A 108 -0.91 -5.19 28.08
CA VAL A 108 -0.84 -3.75 27.75
C VAL A 108 -0.78 -2.87 29.01
N GLU A 109 -1.35 -3.31 30.13
CA GLU A 109 -1.35 -2.53 31.37
C GLU A 109 0.00 -2.64 32.08
N LYS A 110 0.59 -3.84 32.10
CA LYS A 110 1.93 -4.08 32.67
C LYS A 110 3.07 -3.70 31.72
N LYS A 111 2.79 -3.67 30.43
CA LYS A 111 3.78 -3.51 29.34
C LYS A 111 4.83 -4.62 29.32
N GLU A 112 4.40 -5.84 29.59
CA GLU A 112 5.28 -7.01 29.69
C GLU A 112 4.91 -8.04 28.62
N TRP A 113 5.93 -8.60 27.99
CA TRP A 113 5.80 -9.76 27.09
C TRP A 113 6.03 -11.06 27.86
N LYS A 114 5.32 -12.10 27.42
CA LYS A 114 5.54 -13.48 27.84
C LYS A 114 5.75 -14.35 26.60
N LEU A 115 6.75 -15.20 26.62
CA LEU A 115 6.94 -16.24 25.61
C LEU A 115 6.40 -17.56 26.15
N ILE A 116 5.57 -18.22 25.36
CA ILE A 116 4.94 -19.48 25.72
C ILE A 116 5.46 -20.56 24.78
N SER A 117 6.15 -21.54 25.35
CA SER A 117 6.64 -22.71 24.65
C SER A 117 5.83 -23.91 25.07
N SER A 118 5.17 -24.56 24.11
CA SER A 118 4.23 -25.64 24.37
C SER A 118 4.61 -26.88 23.58
N PRO A 119 4.44 -28.09 24.13
CA PRO A 119 4.66 -29.32 23.38
C PRO A 119 3.62 -29.44 22.26
N ASN A 120 3.98 -30.12 21.18
CA ASN A 120 3.11 -30.32 20.01
C ASN A 120 2.54 -29.00 19.44
N SER A 121 3.36 -27.96 19.40
CA SER A 121 2.99 -26.68 18.79
C SER A 121 2.78 -26.83 17.27
N PRO A 122 1.97 -25.96 16.64
CA PRO A 122 1.88 -25.93 15.20
C PRO A 122 3.23 -25.56 14.57
N PRO A 123 3.60 -26.13 13.42
CA PRO A 123 4.79 -25.69 12.69
C PRO A 123 4.78 -24.18 12.41
N PRO A 124 5.97 -23.55 12.27
CA PRO A 124 6.10 -22.14 11.92
C PRO A 124 5.31 -21.79 10.67
N ARG A 125 4.66 -20.62 10.70
CA ARG A 125 3.74 -20.21 9.63
C ARG A 125 3.51 -18.70 9.57
N SER A 126 3.39 -18.20 8.35
CA SER A 126 2.91 -16.85 8.02
C SER A 126 1.57 -16.94 7.27
N ALA A 127 0.88 -15.80 7.13
CA ALA A 127 -0.37 -15.62 6.38
C ALA A 127 -1.50 -16.60 6.75
N HIS A 128 -1.44 -17.16 7.95
CA HIS A 128 -2.48 -17.94 8.59
C HIS A 128 -3.53 -17.00 9.20
N GLN A 129 -4.64 -17.55 9.66
CA GLN A 129 -5.65 -16.80 10.39
C GLN A 129 -5.90 -17.46 11.74
N ALA A 130 -6.19 -16.61 12.74
CA ALA A 130 -6.42 -17.03 14.10
C ALA A 130 -7.68 -16.37 14.64
N ILE A 131 -8.53 -17.14 15.32
CA ILE A 131 -9.79 -16.70 15.90
C ILE A 131 -9.87 -17.14 17.35
N ALA A 132 -10.07 -16.18 18.26
CA ALA A 132 -10.33 -16.48 19.67
C ALA A 132 -11.83 -16.70 19.92
N TRP A 133 -12.18 -17.79 20.61
CA TRP A 133 -13.55 -18.09 21.02
C TRP A 133 -13.56 -18.78 22.38
N LYS A 134 -14.32 -18.22 23.33
CA LYS A 134 -14.41 -18.69 24.71
C LYS A 134 -13.02 -18.82 25.35
N ASN A 135 -12.53 -20.04 25.53
CA ASN A 135 -11.25 -20.33 26.18
C ASN A 135 -10.16 -20.75 25.20
N TYR A 136 -10.42 -20.69 23.89
CA TYR A 136 -9.56 -21.26 22.88
C TYR A 136 -9.16 -20.25 21.82
N LEU A 137 -7.96 -20.41 21.27
CA LEU A 137 -7.53 -19.79 20.02
C LEU A 137 -7.47 -20.86 18.94
N TYR A 138 -8.15 -20.65 17.83
CA TYR A 138 -8.17 -21.55 16.68
C TYR A 138 -7.31 -20.98 15.56
N ILE A 139 -6.42 -21.78 14.98
CA ILE A 139 -5.57 -21.41 13.84
C ILE A 139 -5.87 -22.33 12.66
N PHE A 140 -5.91 -21.78 11.45
CA PHE A 140 -6.03 -22.58 10.22
C PHE A 140 -5.09 -22.07 9.14
N GLY A 141 -4.52 -23.02 8.38
CA GLY A 141 -3.72 -22.76 7.18
C GLY A 141 -2.48 -21.92 7.43
N GLY A 142 -2.17 -21.07 6.44
CA GLY A 142 -0.92 -20.32 6.35
C GLY A 142 0.11 -21.04 5.48
N GLU A 143 1.32 -20.53 5.46
CA GLU A 143 2.42 -21.11 4.69
C GLU A 143 3.76 -21.05 5.43
N PHE A 144 4.69 -21.89 4.98
CA PHE A 144 6.09 -21.79 5.30
C PHE A 144 6.86 -21.49 4.01
N THR A 145 7.51 -20.34 3.98
CA THR A 145 8.37 -19.88 2.90
C THR A 145 9.78 -20.45 3.10
N SER A 146 10.39 -21.00 2.06
CA SER A 146 11.80 -21.43 2.13
C SER A 146 12.71 -20.24 2.43
N PRO A 147 13.88 -20.46 3.05
CA PRO A 147 14.81 -19.36 3.36
C PRO A 147 15.14 -18.50 2.14
N ASN A 148 15.29 -19.10 0.97
CA ASN A 148 15.57 -18.41 -0.31
C ASN A 148 14.33 -17.87 -1.06
N GLN A 149 13.13 -17.91 -0.46
CA GLN A 149 11.84 -17.48 -1.05
C GLN A 149 11.39 -18.19 -2.34
N GLU A 150 12.07 -19.25 -2.77
CA GLU A 150 11.73 -19.92 -4.02
C GLU A 150 10.54 -20.87 -3.88
N ARG A 151 10.26 -21.39 -2.68
CA ARG A 151 9.24 -22.42 -2.47
C ARG A 151 8.35 -22.06 -1.28
N PHE A 152 7.10 -22.51 -1.38
CA PHE A 152 6.09 -22.31 -0.37
C PHE A 152 5.45 -23.64 -0.02
N HIS A 153 5.35 -23.93 1.28
CA HIS A 153 4.54 -25.03 1.80
C HIS A 153 3.27 -24.47 2.42
N HIS A 154 2.14 -24.62 1.76
CA HIS A 154 0.85 -24.20 2.31
C HIS A 154 0.30 -25.27 3.25
N TYR A 155 -0.14 -24.85 4.43
CA TYR A 155 -0.78 -25.70 5.40
C TYR A 155 -2.29 -25.82 5.14
N LYS A 156 -2.86 -26.96 5.53
CA LYS A 156 -4.31 -27.24 5.55
C LYS A 156 -4.82 -27.66 6.94
N ASP A 157 -3.94 -27.63 7.93
CA ASP A 157 -4.20 -28.11 9.27
C ASP A 157 -5.00 -27.07 10.06
N CYS A 158 -5.69 -27.56 11.09
CA CYS A 158 -6.40 -26.73 12.05
C CYS A 158 -5.87 -27.04 13.44
N TRP A 159 -5.58 -26.01 14.21
CA TRP A 159 -5.02 -26.10 15.55
C TRP A 159 -5.89 -25.35 16.54
N MET A 160 -5.91 -25.85 17.77
CA MET A 160 -6.61 -25.26 18.89
C MET A 160 -5.65 -25.12 20.07
N LEU A 161 -5.54 -23.92 20.62
CA LEU A 161 -4.80 -23.63 21.85
C LEU A 161 -5.79 -23.39 22.97
N ASP A 162 -5.66 -24.14 24.06
CA ASP A 162 -6.34 -23.82 25.31
C ASP A 162 -5.63 -22.63 25.99
N LEU A 163 -6.32 -21.50 26.12
CA LEU A 163 -5.74 -20.28 26.66
C LEU A 163 -5.49 -20.32 28.18
N LYS A 164 -6.07 -21.29 28.90
CA LYS A 164 -5.81 -21.50 30.33
C LYS A 164 -4.58 -22.35 30.56
N THR A 165 -4.43 -23.43 29.79
CA THR A 165 -3.36 -24.42 29.98
C THR A 165 -2.16 -24.19 29.05
N ASN A 166 -2.33 -23.36 28.03
CA ASN A 166 -1.37 -23.14 26.94
C ASN A 166 -1.03 -24.41 26.16
N GLN A 167 -1.90 -25.40 26.15
CA GLN A 167 -1.68 -26.63 25.39
C GLN A 167 -2.29 -26.54 24.00
N TRP A 168 -1.52 -26.99 23.00
CA TRP A 168 -1.99 -27.11 21.62
C TRP A 168 -2.57 -28.49 21.34
N GLU A 169 -3.58 -28.51 20.48
CA GLU A 169 -4.17 -29.70 19.91
C GLU A 169 -4.36 -29.52 18.41
N GLN A 170 -3.90 -30.49 17.60
CA GLN A 170 -4.21 -30.53 16.18
C GLN A 170 -5.57 -31.18 15.95
N LEU A 171 -6.48 -30.43 15.33
CA LEU A 171 -7.83 -30.91 15.00
C LEU A 171 -7.83 -31.64 13.65
N ASN A 172 -7.64 -32.96 13.71
CA ASN A 172 -7.62 -33.84 12.53
C ASN A 172 -9.03 -34.22 12.06
N LEU A 173 -9.75 -33.23 11.51
CA LEU A 173 -11.15 -33.36 11.12
C LEU A 173 -11.31 -33.56 9.61
N LYS A 174 -12.28 -34.41 9.22
CA LYS A 174 -12.60 -34.64 7.80
C LYS A 174 -13.34 -33.45 7.20
N GLY A 175 -13.14 -33.23 5.90
CA GLY A 175 -13.82 -32.17 5.14
C GLY A 175 -13.23 -30.78 5.34
N SER A 176 -12.02 -30.66 5.92
CA SER A 176 -11.31 -29.40 6.04
C SER A 176 -11.00 -28.80 4.67
N PRO A 177 -10.84 -27.47 4.57
CA PRO A 177 -10.45 -26.81 3.32
C PRO A 177 -9.10 -27.31 2.79
N SER A 178 -8.87 -27.10 1.49
CA SER A 178 -7.56 -27.36 0.86
C SER A 178 -6.46 -26.47 1.45
N PRO A 179 -5.18 -26.83 1.28
CA PRO A 179 -4.06 -26.00 1.73
C PRO A 179 -4.13 -24.59 1.14
N ARG A 180 -3.92 -23.59 1.99
CA ARG A 180 -4.06 -22.17 1.62
C ARG A 180 -3.41 -21.21 2.61
N SER A 181 -2.95 -20.09 2.09
CA SER A 181 -2.54 -18.90 2.85
C SER A 181 -3.30 -17.66 2.34
N GLY A 182 -3.21 -16.55 3.08
CA GLY A 182 -3.86 -15.28 2.71
C GLY A 182 -5.39 -15.32 2.67
N HIS A 183 -6.00 -16.39 3.17
CA HIS A 183 -7.45 -16.51 3.37
C HIS A 183 -7.88 -15.65 4.56
N ARG A 184 -9.19 -15.46 4.73
CA ARG A 184 -9.73 -14.81 5.93
C ARG A 184 -10.71 -15.71 6.67
N MET A 185 -10.68 -15.59 7.99
CA MET A 185 -11.57 -16.29 8.91
C MET A 185 -12.34 -15.26 9.71
N VAL A 186 -13.61 -15.55 10.01
CA VAL A 186 -14.40 -14.80 10.97
C VAL A 186 -15.22 -15.73 11.85
N LEU A 187 -15.57 -15.23 13.02
CA LEU A 187 -16.40 -15.91 13.98
C LEU A 187 -17.82 -15.37 13.92
N TYR A 188 -18.77 -16.19 13.48
CA TYR A 188 -20.19 -15.88 13.52
C TYR A 188 -20.90 -16.85 14.44
N LYS A 189 -21.27 -16.37 15.64
CA LYS A 189 -21.77 -17.23 16.72
C LYS A 189 -20.77 -18.38 16.91
N HIS A 190 -21.23 -19.62 17.08
CA HIS A 190 -20.40 -20.81 17.27
C HIS A 190 -19.80 -21.37 15.96
N LYS A 191 -19.67 -20.55 14.91
CA LYS A 191 -19.20 -21.00 13.60
C LYS A 191 -18.04 -20.15 13.13
N ILE A 192 -16.95 -20.80 12.75
CA ILE A 192 -15.84 -20.16 12.06
C ILE A 192 -16.10 -20.26 10.56
N VAL A 193 -16.17 -19.12 9.89
CA VAL A 193 -16.41 -19.03 8.45
C VAL A 193 -15.10 -18.68 7.77
N ILE A 194 -14.71 -19.45 6.76
CA ILE A 194 -13.48 -19.29 5.98
C ILE A 194 -13.83 -19.02 4.54
N PHE A 195 -13.19 -18.01 3.95
CA PHE A 195 -13.32 -17.71 2.52
C PHE A 195 -11.97 -17.49 1.86
N GLY A 196 -11.86 -17.94 0.61
CA GLY A 196 -10.76 -17.60 -0.29
C GLY A 196 -9.38 -18.03 0.18
N GLY A 197 -8.38 -17.20 -0.14
CA GLY A 197 -6.96 -17.50 0.00
C GLY A 197 -6.32 -17.92 -1.33
N PHE A 198 -5.05 -18.30 -1.28
CA PHE A 198 -4.33 -18.80 -2.45
C PHE A 198 -3.43 -19.98 -2.09
N TYR A 199 -2.93 -20.63 -3.13
CA TYR A 199 -2.01 -21.75 -3.09
C TYR A 199 -1.03 -21.58 -4.25
N ASP A 200 0.26 -21.60 -3.96
CA ASP A 200 1.37 -21.46 -4.90
C ASP A 200 2.41 -22.55 -4.61
N THR A 201 2.76 -23.33 -5.63
CA THR A 201 3.79 -24.37 -5.50
C THR A 201 4.74 -24.41 -6.69
N LEU A 202 5.10 -23.26 -7.29
CA LEU A 202 5.90 -23.10 -8.53
C LEU A 202 5.31 -23.77 -9.79
N ARG A 203 4.50 -24.82 -9.61
CA ARG A 203 3.84 -25.67 -10.60
C ARG A 203 2.43 -25.20 -10.84
N GLU A 204 1.74 -24.82 -9.77
CA GLU A 204 0.36 -24.35 -9.77
C GLU A 204 0.26 -23.11 -8.89
N VAL A 205 -0.37 -22.06 -9.43
CA VAL A 205 -0.85 -20.91 -8.67
C VAL A 205 -2.36 -20.89 -8.77
N ARG A 206 -3.03 -20.87 -7.63
CA ARG A 206 -4.49 -20.93 -7.55
C ARG A 206 -5.02 -20.02 -6.46
N TYR A 207 -5.91 -19.13 -6.83
CA TYR A 207 -6.74 -18.37 -5.89
C TYR A 207 -8.05 -19.11 -5.66
N TYR A 208 -8.54 -19.06 -4.42
CA TYR A 208 -9.79 -19.70 -4.02
C TYR A 208 -10.91 -18.65 -3.86
N ASN A 209 -12.14 -19.08 -4.10
CA ASN A 209 -13.37 -18.41 -3.70
C ASN A 209 -14.34 -19.39 -3.01
N ASP A 210 -13.87 -20.52 -2.52
CA ASP A 210 -14.71 -21.45 -1.77
C ASP A 210 -15.06 -20.87 -0.38
N LEU A 211 -16.20 -21.33 0.15
CA LEU A 211 -16.72 -20.93 1.45
C LEU A 211 -16.83 -22.17 2.32
N TYR A 212 -16.14 -22.16 3.46
CA TYR A 212 -16.18 -23.23 4.44
C TYR A 212 -16.69 -22.73 5.78
N VAL A 213 -17.36 -23.63 6.49
CA VAL A 213 -17.91 -23.36 7.81
C VAL A 213 -17.44 -24.47 8.74
N PHE A 214 -16.78 -24.09 9.81
CA PHE A 214 -16.43 -24.97 10.92
C PHE A 214 -17.38 -24.73 12.07
N ASP A 215 -18.18 -25.74 12.38
CA ASP A 215 -19.09 -25.72 13.52
C ASP A 215 -18.34 -26.09 14.79
N LEU A 216 -18.22 -25.14 15.73
CA LEU A 216 -17.48 -25.31 17.00
C LEU A 216 -18.24 -26.13 18.04
N ASP A 217 -19.54 -26.38 17.85
CA ASP A 217 -20.31 -27.25 18.74
C ASP A 217 -20.24 -28.71 18.25
N GLN A 218 -20.23 -28.93 16.93
CA GLN A 218 -20.16 -30.26 16.33
C GLN A 218 -18.75 -30.72 15.97
N TYR A 219 -17.77 -29.83 15.98
CA TYR A 219 -16.42 -30.06 15.47
C TYR A 219 -16.45 -30.64 14.04
N LYS A 220 -17.21 -29.99 13.16
CA LYS A 220 -17.43 -30.47 11.79
C LYS A 220 -17.24 -29.37 10.77
N TRP A 221 -16.50 -29.69 9.72
CA TRP A 221 -16.38 -28.85 8.53
C TRP A 221 -17.55 -29.09 7.57
N GLN A 222 -18.00 -28.01 6.95
CA GLN A 222 -18.96 -28.01 5.88
C GLN A 222 -18.50 -27.06 4.78
N GLU A 223 -18.37 -27.57 3.55
CA GLU A 223 -18.23 -26.71 2.38
C GLU A 223 -19.61 -26.20 1.94
N ILE A 224 -19.70 -24.90 1.71
CA ILE A 224 -20.90 -24.26 1.20
C ILE A 224 -20.70 -23.98 -0.29
N LYS A 225 -21.55 -24.59 -1.11
CA LYS A 225 -21.54 -24.41 -2.56
C LYS A 225 -22.50 -23.30 -3.00
N PRO A 226 -22.16 -22.52 -4.02
CA PRO A 226 -23.08 -21.53 -4.59
C PRO A 226 -24.32 -22.22 -5.15
N ARG A 227 -25.50 -21.65 -4.86
CA ARG A 227 -26.74 -22.05 -5.53
C ARG A 227 -26.69 -21.62 -7.01
N PRO A 228 -27.27 -22.36 -7.95
CA PRO A 228 -27.35 -21.94 -9.34
C PRO A 228 -27.94 -20.52 -9.47
N GLY A 229 -27.22 -19.62 -10.14
CA GLY A 229 -27.63 -18.22 -10.34
C GLY A 229 -27.38 -17.27 -9.18
N ALA A 230 -26.89 -17.76 -8.02
CA ALA A 230 -26.50 -16.89 -6.92
C ALA A 230 -25.26 -16.07 -7.28
N MET A 231 -25.20 -14.83 -6.78
CA MET A 231 -23.96 -14.05 -6.85
C MET A 231 -22.91 -14.67 -5.94
N TRP A 232 -21.64 -14.51 -6.31
CA TRP A 232 -20.53 -15.07 -5.57
C TRP A 232 -19.26 -14.23 -5.80
N PRO A 233 -18.50 -13.86 -4.75
CA PRO A 233 -17.25 -13.13 -4.94
C PRO A 233 -16.23 -13.94 -5.75
N SER A 234 -15.44 -13.23 -6.56
CA SER A 234 -14.35 -13.87 -7.32
C SER A 234 -13.25 -14.39 -6.40
N ALA A 235 -12.41 -15.29 -6.92
CA ALA A 235 -11.26 -15.82 -6.21
C ALA A 235 -10.29 -14.70 -5.83
N ARG A 236 -9.81 -14.72 -4.57
CA ARG A 236 -8.98 -13.65 -4.00
C ARG A 236 -8.33 -14.06 -2.68
N SER A 237 -7.21 -13.43 -2.36
CA SER A 237 -6.54 -13.46 -1.07
C SER A 237 -6.34 -12.04 -0.54
N GLY A 238 -5.88 -11.89 0.71
CA GLY A 238 -5.49 -10.60 1.27
C GLY A 238 -6.63 -9.57 1.42
N PHE A 239 -7.88 -9.99 1.25
CA PHE A 239 -9.06 -9.15 1.47
C PHE A 239 -9.35 -8.99 2.96
N GLN A 240 -10.34 -8.18 3.31
CA GLN A 240 -10.80 -8.02 4.69
C GLN A 240 -12.16 -8.67 4.90
N PHE A 241 -12.32 -9.35 6.04
CA PHE A 241 -13.51 -10.14 6.36
C PHE A 241 -13.92 -9.87 7.80
N PHE A 242 -15.18 -9.47 8.03
CA PHE A 242 -15.64 -9.13 9.37
C PHE A 242 -17.14 -9.34 9.55
N VAL A 243 -17.57 -9.54 10.80
CA VAL A 243 -18.98 -9.68 11.17
C VAL A 243 -19.51 -8.36 11.69
N TYR A 244 -20.73 -8.01 11.28
CA TYR A 244 -21.49 -6.92 11.89
C TYR A 244 -22.97 -7.31 11.99
N GLN A 245 -23.51 -7.23 13.21
CA GLN A 245 -24.86 -7.71 13.53
C GLN A 245 -25.05 -9.18 13.09
N GLU A 246 -25.94 -9.42 12.13
CA GLU A 246 -26.31 -10.74 11.63
C GLU A 246 -25.78 -10.99 10.21
N GLU A 247 -24.83 -10.18 9.73
CA GLU A 247 -24.22 -10.29 8.41
C GLU A 247 -22.68 -10.37 8.49
N ILE A 248 -22.08 -10.95 7.45
CA ILE A 248 -20.63 -11.02 7.29
C ILE A 248 -20.24 -10.22 6.05
N PHE A 249 -19.25 -9.35 6.16
CA PHE A 249 -18.82 -8.48 5.07
C PHE A 249 -17.44 -8.88 4.56
N LEU A 250 -17.26 -8.79 3.24
CA LEU A 250 -15.99 -8.94 2.54
C LEU A 250 -15.65 -7.65 1.81
N TYR A 251 -14.41 -7.17 1.93
CA TYR A 251 -13.94 -5.98 1.22
C TYR A 251 -12.54 -6.16 0.63
N GLY A 252 -12.42 -5.82 -0.66
CA GLY A 252 -11.15 -5.76 -1.37
C GLY A 252 -10.48 -7.11 -1.63
N GLY A 253 -9.15 -7.11 -1.62
CA GLY A 253 -8.30 -8.28 -1.87
C GLY A 253 -7.50 -8.20 -3.16
N TYR A 254 -6.77 -9.25 -3.45
CA TYR A 254 -5.95 -9.39 -4.64
C TYR A 254 -6.10 -10.78 -5.27
N SER A 255 -5.97 -10.85 -6.59
CA SER A 255 -5.84 -12.10 -7.32
C SER A 255 -4.95 -11.94 -8.54
N LYS A 256 -4.30 -13.03 -8.97
CA LYS A 256 -3.66 -13.10 -10.30
C LYS A 256 -4.55 -13.86 -11.26
N GLU A 257 -4.85 -13.26 -12.40
CA GLU A 257 -5.56 -13.92 -13.50
C GLU A 257 -4.58 -14.23 -14.64
N VAL A 258 -4.54 -15.48 -15.08
CA VAL A 258 -3.74 -15.90 -16.24
C VAL A 258 -4.63 -15.80 -17.48
N SER A 259 -4.32 -14.86 -18.38
CA SER A 259 -5.09 -14.70 -19.62
C SER A 259 -4.75 -15.81 -20.62
N SER A 260 -5.77 -16.54 -21.09
CA SER A 260 -5.62 -17.62 -22.08
C SER A 260 -5.15 -17.16 -23.46
N GLU A 261 -5.26 -15.86 -23.77
CA GLU A 261 -4.96 -15.31 -25.10
C GLU A 261 -3.53 -14.76 -25.24
N LYS A 262 -2.83 -14.47 -24.14
CA LYS A 262 -1.50 -13.83 -24.19
C LYS A 262 -0.44 -14.41 -23.26
N SER A 263 -0.75 -15.47 -22.51
CA SER A 263 0.18 -16.04 -21.49
C SER A 263 0.81 -14.95 -20.62
N SER A 264 0.02 -13.90 -20.33
CA SER A 264 0.43 -12.79 -19.46
C SER A 264 -0.39 -12.89 -18.18
N GLU A 265 0.30 -12.84 -17.05
CA GLU A 265 -0.28 -12.75 -15.73
C GLU A 265 -0.73 -11.31 -15.49
N LYS A 266 -1.99 -11.12 -15.10
CA LYS A 266 -2.49 -9.81 -14.73
C LYS A 266 -2.91 -9.82 -13.26
N GLY A 267 -2.28 -8.96 -12.46
CA GLY A 267 -2.72 -8.68 -11.11
C GLY A 267 -4.05 -7.92 -11.10
N VAL A 268 -4.97 -8.33 -10.24
CA VAL A 268 -6.29 -7.71 -10.06
C VAL A 268 -6.44 -7.29 -8.61
N VAL A 269 -6.39 -5.98 -8.38
CA VAL A 269 -6.72 -5.38 -7.07
C VAL A 269 -8.24 -5.21 -6.99
N HIS A 270 -8.85 -5.94 -6.07
CA HIS A 270 -10.28 -5.87 -5.81
C HIS A 270 -10.59 -4.67 -4.92
N SER A 271 -11.66 -3.94 -5.23
CA SER A 271 -12.18 -2.82 -4.42
C SER A 271 -13.69 -2.90 -4.21
N ASP A 272 -14.30 -4.04 -4.51
CA ASP A 272 -15.70 -4.34 -4.29
C ASP A 272 -15.98 -4.73 -2.84
N MET A 273 -17.24 -4.58 -2.44
CA MET A 273 -17.72 -4.93 -1.12
C MET A 273 -18.92 -5.87 -1.24
N TRP A 274 -18.96 -6.87 -0.37
CA TRP A 274 -20.00 -7.89 -0.34
C TRP A 274 -20.53 -8.08 1.08
N SER A 275 -21.81 -8.44 1.21
CA SER A 275 -22.39 -8.98 2.44
C SER A 275 -22.83 -10.42 2.19
N LEU A 276 -22.68 -11.26 3.21
CA LEU A 276 -23.07 -12.66 3.25
C LEU A 276 -24.08 -12.83 4.37
N ASP A 277 -25.26 -13.36 4.04
CA ASP A 277 -26.23 -13.80 5.04
C ASP A 277 -25.86 -15.21 5.53
N PRO A 278 -25.40 -15.37 6.79
CA PRO A 278 -24.97 -16.67 7.31
C PRO A 278 -26.13 -17.65 7.58
N ARG A 279 -27.39 -17.22 7.42
CA ARG A 279 -28.58 -18.10 7.56
C ARG A 279 -28.88 -18.83 6.25
N THR A 280 -28.63 -18.18 5.11
CA THR A 280 -28.90 -18.71 3.77
C THR A 280 -27.64 -19.03 2.98
N TRP A 281 -26.50 -18.46 3.40
CA TRP A 281 -25.22 -18.40 2.71
C TRP A 281 -25.27 -17.72 1.34
N GLU A 282 -26.12 -16.71 1.22
CA GLU A 282 -26.27 -15.91 0.00
C GLU A 282 -25.45 -14.62 0.07
N TRP A 283 -24.72 -14.33 -1.00
CA TRP A 283 -23.92 -13.13 -1.13
C TRP A 283 -24.68 -12.02 -1.85
N ASN A 284 -24.51 -10.80 -1.38
CA ASN A 284 -25.04 -9.58 -1.98
C ASN A 284 -23.93 -8.56 -2.19
N LYS A 285 -23.97 -7.84 -3.33
CA LYS A 285 -23.05 -6.71 -3.56
C LYS A 285 -23.49 -5.51 -2.73
N VAL A 286 -22.56 -4.93 -1.98
CA VAL A 286 -22.78 -3.72 -1.20
C VAL A 286 -22.32 -2.51 -2.03
N LYS A 287 -23.21 -1.52 -2.18
CA LYS A 287 -22.85 -0.28 -2.87
C LYS A 287 -21.92 0.55 -1.99
N LYS A 288 -20.81 1.00 -2.57
CA LYS A 288 -19.90 1.97 -1.94
C LYS A 288 -20.54 3.36 -2.00
N SER A 289 -20.67 4.02 -0.86
CA SER A 289 -21.12 5.42 -0.76
C SER A 289 -20.13 6.25 0.06
N GLY A 290 -20.20 7.59 -0.05
CA GLY A 290 -19.28 8.49 0.63
C GLY A 290 -17.94 8.64 -0.08
N MET A 291 -16.85 8.68 0.69
CA MET A 291 -15.47 8.86 0.21
C MET A 291 -14.66 7.57 0.43
N PRO A 292 -14.83 6.54 -0.43
CA PRO A 292 -14.10 5.29 -0.29
C PRO A 292 -12.60 5.49 -0.55
N PRO A 293 -11.73 4.72 0.12
CA PRO A 293 -10.31 4.73 -0.20
C PRO A 293 -10.07 4.24 -1.64
N GLY A 294 -9.00 4.74 -2.26
CA GLY A 294 -8.55 4.26 -3.57
C GLY A 294 -8.18 2.77 -3.55
N PRO A 295 -8.17 2.09 -4.72
CA PRO A 295 -7.78 0.69 -4.83
C PRO A 295 -6.40 0.46 -4.21
N ARG A 296 -6.29 -0.51 -3.31
CA ARG A 296 -5.07 -0.85 -2.59
C ARG A 296 -5.10 -2.30 -2.13
N ALA A 297 -3.94 -2.92 -1.99
CA ALA A 297 -3.77 -4.27 -1.44
C ALA A 297 -3.10 -4.23 -0.06
N GLY A 298 -3.14 -5.34 0.69
CA GLY A 298 -2.40 -5.48 1.96
C GLY A 298 -2.81 -4.53 3.09
N PHE A 299 -3.93 -3.81 2.96
CA PHE A 299 -4.48 -3.00 4.04
C PHE A 299 -5.14 -3.88 5.09
N SER A 300 -5.27 -3.37 6.31
CA SER A 300 -5.91 -4.08 7.42
C SER A 300 -7.19 -3.38 7.86
N MET A 301 -8.14 -4.17 8.38
CA MET A 301 -9.39 -3.65 8.91
C MET A 301 -9.80 -4.29 10.22
N CYS A 302 -10.52 -3.53 11.04
CA CYS A 302 -11.16 -4.03 12.26
C CYS A 302 -12.50 -3.33 12.50
N VAL A 303 -13.40 -3.98 13.25
CA VAL A 303 -14.73 -3.44 13.54
C VAL A 303 -14.81 -3.03 15.00
N GLN A 304 -15.36 -1.84 15.24
CA GLN A 304 -15.72 -1.38 16.58
C GLN A 304 -17.07 -0.68 16.54
N LYS A 305 -18.03 -1.19 17.34
CA LYS A 305 -19.41 -0.68 17.40
C LYS A 305 -20.03 -0.66 15.99
N LYS A 306 -20.36 0.52 15.46
CA LYS A 306 -21.05 0.73 14.17
C LYS A 306 -20.10 1.13 13.03
N ARG A 307 -18.80 0.94 13.22
CA ARG A 307 -17.75 1.41 12.32
C ARG A 307 -16.74 0.31 12.05
N ALA A 308 -16.43 0.09 10.78
CA ALA A 308 -15.22 -0.64 10.39
C ALA A 308 -14.12 0.38 10.09
N MET A 309 -12.91 0.15 10.57
CA MET A 309 -11.77 1.04 10.38
C MET A 309 -10.76 0.34 9.48
N LEU A 310 -10.22 1.07 8.51
CA LEU A 310 -9.21 0.61 7.57
C LEU A 310 -7.94 1.41 7.79
N PHE A 311 -6.80 0.73 7.84
CA PHE A 311 -5.49 1.36 7.88
C PHE A 311 -4.55 0.73 6.85
N GLY A 312 -3.72 1.58 6.25
CA GLY A 312 -2.59 1.14 5.47
C GLY A 312 -2.93 0.71 4.04
N GLY A 313 -2.08 -0.16 3.51
CA GLY A 313 -2.17 -0.73 2.17
C GLY A 313 -1.12 -0.18 1.20
N VAL A 314 -0.95 -0.88 0.07
CA VAL A 314 -0.03 -0.50 -1.00
C VAL A 314 -0.78 -0.24 -2.30
N VAL A 315 -0.24 0.68 -3.09
CA VAL A 315 -0.67 0.95 -4.46
C VAL A 315 0.55 0.86 -5.37
N ASP A 316 0.55 -0.13 -6.24
CA ASP A 316 1.61 -0.34 -7.21
C ASP A 316 1.34 0.50 -8.47
N ARG A 317 2.36 1.22 -8.93
CA ARG A 317 2.32 2.02 -10.15
C ARG A 317 3.37 1.50 -11.12
N GLU A 318 2.92 1.07 -12.29
CA GLU A 318 3.80 0.79 -13.43
C GLU A 318 4.39 2.13 -13.92
N VAL A 319 5.73 2.23 -13.90
CA VAL A 319 6.51 3.32 -14.50
C VAL A 319 6.95 2.89 -15.91
N GLU A 320 7.53 3.75 -16.75
CA GLU A 320 8.06 3.34 -18.06
C GLU A 320 9.24 2.37 -17.93
N GLY A 321 9.28 1.32 -18.77
CA GLY A 321 10.10 0.12 -18.55
C GLY A 321 9.43 -0.80 -17.54
N ASP A 322 9.80 -2.08 -17.41
CA ASP A 322 9.15 -3.03 -16.48
C ASP A 322 9.38 -2.70 -14.97
N VAL A 323 9.57 -1.43 -14.61
CA VAL A 323 9.82 -0.90 -13.27
C VAL A 323 8.49 -0.56 -12.58
N MET A 324 8.26 -1.20 -11.44
CA MET A 324 7.09 -0.96 -10.58
C MET A 324 7.49 -0.13 -9.36
N MET A 325 6.69 0.87 -9.01
CA MET A 325 6.87 1.66 -7.80
C MET A 325 5.70 1.44 -6.84
N SER A 326 6.02 0.94 -5.64
CA SER A 326 5.07 0.65 -4.56
C SER A 326 4.86 1.88 -3.67
N LEU A 327 3.62 2.37 -3.54
CA LEU A 327 3.28 3.45 -2.60
C LEU A 327 2.58 2.89 -1.36
N PHE A 328 3.28 2.89 -0.22
CA PHE A 328 2.74 2.47 1.08
C PHE A 328 1.97 3.60 1.75
N LEU A 329 0.72 3.32 2.12
CA LEU A 329 -0.22 4.29 2.68
C LEU A 329 -0.30 4.15 4.20
N ASN A 330 -0.58 5.24 4.91
CA ASN A 330 -0.81 5.30 6.37
C ASN A 330 -2.12 5.99 6.73
N GLU A 331 -3.04 6.10 5.77
CA GLU A 331 -4.33 6.74 6.00
C GLU A 331 -5.23 5.84 6.86
N LEU A 332 -6.05 6.48 7.70
CA LEU A 332 -7.10 5.83 8.48
C LEU A 332 -8.46 6.20 7.87
N TYR A 333 -9.25 5.20 7.48
CA TYR A 333 -10.61 5.38 6.97
C TYR A 333 -11.62 4.73 7.90
N GLY A 334 -12.80 5.33 8.00
CA GLY A 334 -13.97 4.75 8.63
C GLY A 334 -15.01 4.34 7.58
N PHE A 335 -15.64 3.20 7.79
CA PHE A 335 -16.83 2.76 7.09
C PHE A 335 -17.96 2.61 8.08
N GLN A 336 -19.01 3.41 7.90
CA GLN A 336 -20.18 3.36 8.75
C GLN A 336 -21.10 2.23 8.30
N LEU A 337 -21.30 1.26 9.20
CA LEU A 337 -21.94 -0.02 8.88
C LEU A 337 -23.46 0.09 8.75
N ASP A 338 -24.09 1.07 9.39
CA ASP A 338 -25.55 1.27 9.33
C ASP A 338 -26.03 1.81 7.97
N ASN A 339 -25.23 2.64 7.29
CA ASN A 339 -25.61 3.34 6.06
C ASN A 339 -24.64 3.10 4.90
N HIS A 340 -23.67 2.22 5.09
CA HIS A 340 -22.65 1.84 4.10
C HIS A 340 -21.88 3.03 3.52
N ARG A 341 -21.47 3.97 4.39
CA ARG A 341 -20.78 5.21 3.98
C ARG A 341 -19.33 5.25 4.45
N TRP A 342 -18.42 5.45 3.51
CA TRP A 342 -17.00 5.69 3.76
C TRP A 342 -16.71 7.15 4.08
N TYR A 343 -15.74 7.39 4.95
CA TYR A 343 -15.22 8.72 5.28
C TYR A 343 -13.77 8.61 5.80
N PRO A 344 -12.91 9.60 5.51
CA PRO A 344 -11.59 9.71 6.14
C PRO A 344 -11.75 9.87 7.66
N LEU A 345 -10.94 9.14 8.43
CA LEU A 345 -10.97 9.21 9.89
C LEU A 345 -9.73 9.98 10.38
N GLU A 346 -9.91 11.28 10.62
CA GLU A 346 -8.87 12.15 11.15
C GLU A 346 -8.89 12.23 12.68
N LEU A 347 -7.72 12.52 13.27
CA LEU A 347 -7.61 12.81 14.69
C LEU A 347 -8.26 14.17 15.00
N ARG A 348 -8.93 14.24 16.15
CA ARG A 348 -9.53 15.45 16.69
C ARG A 348 -8.41 16.35 17.20
N LYS A 349 -8.38 17.60 16.73
CA LYS A 349 -7.48 18.64 17.26
C LYS A 349 -7.78 18.86 18.75
N GLU A 350 -6.75 18.90 19.58
CA GLU A 350 -6.91 19.33 20.98
C GLU A 350 -7.48 20.75 21.01
N LYS A 351 -8.59 20.94 21.73
CA LYS A 351 -9.11 22.28 22.01
C LYS A 351 -8.11 22.97 22.94
N SER A 352 -7.32 23.90 22.40
CA SER A 352 -6.38 24.67 23.22
C SER A 352 -7.12 25.36 24.36
N THR A 353 -6.65 25.18 25.59
CA THR A 353 -7.14 25.84 26.81
C THR A 353 -6.78 27.34 26.87
N LYS A 354 -6.69 28.01 25.72
CA LYS A 354 -6.49 29.47 25.62
C LYS A 354 -7.80 30.27 25.58
N ASP A 355 -8.94 29.63 25.34
CA ASP A 355 -10.26 30.32 25.29
C ASP A 355 -11.01 30.41 26.62
N LYS A 356 -10.46 29.89 27.72
CA LYS A 356 -11.01 30.14 29.08
C LYS A 356 -10.44 31.38 29.78
N LEU A 357 -9.54 32.13 29.14
CA LEU A 357 -8.93 33.36 29.69
C LEU A 357 -9.37 34.67 29.01
N LYS A 358 -10.33 34.62 28.09
CA LYS A 358 -11.00 35.82 27.53
C LYS A 358 -12.49 35.86 27.87
N ARG A 359 -12.82 35.68 29.16
CA ARG A 359 -14.14 36.05 29.69
C ARG A 359 -14.11 36.38 31.19
N SER A 360 -13.04 37.03 31.66
CA SER A 360 -12.98 37.60 33.01
C SER A 360 -11.98 38.74 33.13
N SER A 361 -12.25 39.86 32.45
CA SER A 361 -11.70 41.16 32.84
C SER A 361 -12.77 42.24 32.72
N GLY A 362 -13.52 42.43 33.81
CA GLY A 362 -14.63 43.37 33.87
C GLY A 362 -15.20 43.60 35.27
N LYS A 363 -14.40 44.27 36.11
CA LYS A 363 -14.79 45.14 37.25
C LYS A 363 -15.40 44.54 38.54
N ASN A 364 -14.60 44.68 39.60
CA ASN A 364 -14.89 45.20 40.95
C ASN A 364 -16.28 44.93 41.58
N SER A 365 -16.32 44.25 42.73
CA SER A 365 -16.17 44.89 44.04
C SER A 365 -16.47 43.93 45.20
N ASN A 366 -15.61 43.99 46.22
CA ASN A 366 -15.82 43.80 47.66
C ASN A 366 -16.50 42.55 48.25
N ARG A 367 -15.72 42.01 49.21
CA ARG A 367 -16.08 41.56 50.57
C ARG A 367 -16.44 40.08 50.83
N GLU A 368 -15.48 39.47 51.53
CA GLU A 368 -15.59 38.77 52.83
C GLU A 368 -16.31 37.41 52.91
N ASP A 369 -15.50 36.47 53.40
CA ASP A 369 -15.79 35.43 54.42
C ASP A 369 -16.19 34.00 54.01
N LEU A 370 -15.16 33.14 54.11
CA LEU A 370 -15.01 32.04 55.09
C LEU A 370 -15.97 30.82 55.04
N ILE A 371 -15.31 29.68 54.87
CA ILE A 371 -15.37 28.47 55.73
C ILE A 371 -16.34 27.31 55.37
N ASP A 372 -15.68 26.15 55.28
CA ASP A 372 -16.02 24.75 55.57
C ASP A 372 -17.02 23.93 54.74
N THR A 373 -16.44 22.91 54.11
CA THR A 373 -16.58 21.48 54.46
C THR A 373 -17.98 20.98 54.82
N ILE A 374 -18.50 20.01 54.06
CA ILE A 374 -18.91 18.67 54.54
C ILE A 374 -19.53 17.88 53.37
N ASN A 375 -18.96 16.69 53.14
CA ASN A 375 -19.56 15.57 52.43
C ASN A 375 -20.94 15.24 53.02
N LEU A 376 -21.91 14.81 52.22
CA LEU A 376 -22.67 13.58 52.51
C LEU A 376 -23.51 13.16 51.31
N SER A 377 -23.73 11.87 51.32
CA SER A 377 -24.21 10.95 50.31
C SER A 377 -25.71 11.02 50.03
N GLU A 378 -26.07 10.17 49.06
CA GLU A 378 -27.32 9.40 48.98
C GLU A 378 -28.46 9.91 48.08
N SER A 379 -28.49 9.27 46.91
CA SER A 379 -29.57 8.37 46.44
C SER A 379 -30.97 8.95 46.12
N GLN A 380 -31.33 8.67 44.86
CA GLN A 380 -32.65 8.27 44.36
C GLN A 380 -33.75 9.34 44.38
N ILE A 381 -34.28 9.64 43.19
CA ILE A 381 -35.70 9.54 42.87
C ILE A 381 -35.84 9.22 41.38
N ALA A 382 -36.66 8.22 41.11
CA ALA A 382 -37.04 7.72 39.81
C ALA A 382 -38.20 8.53 39.18
N ALA A 383 -38.32 8.36 37.85
CA ALA A 383 -39.54 8.42 37.05
C ALA A 383 -40.35 9.72 36.99
N ASN A 384 -40.41 10.34 35.80
CA ASN A 384 -41.62 10.18 34.98
C ASN A 384 -41.48 10.72 33.55
N GLU A 385 -42.18 10.01 32.69
CA GLU A 385 -42.38 10.15 31.24
C GLU A 385 -42.91 11.53 30.81
N LYS A 386 -42.59 11.96 29.57
CA LYS A 386 -43.54 11.93 28.44
C LYS A 386 -42.97 12.54 27.17
N ASP A 387 -43.17 11.79 26.09
CA ASP A 387 -43.07 12.17 24.69
C ASP A 387 -43.76 13.49 24.34
N LYS A 388 -43.11 14.27 23.47
CA LYS A 388 -43.78 14.99 22.38
C LYS A 388 -42.89 14.98 21.12
N ASN A 389 -43.38 14.31 20.09
CA ASN A 389 -43.07 14.56 18.68
C ASN A 389 -43.44 16.01 18.29
N LEU A 390 -42.57 16.68 17.54
CA LEU A 390 -42.83 17.41 16.29
C LEU A 390 -41.47 17.99 15.84
N GLU A 391 -40.88 17.45 14.78
CA GLU A 391 -40.89 17.99 13.41
C GLU A 391 -39.97 19.20 13.21
N ASN A 392 -38.98 18.96 12.34
CA ASN A 392 -38.38 19.87 11.37
C ASN A 392 -38.11 21.31 11.81
N LEU A 393 -36.83 21.63 12.02
CA LEU A 393 -36.30 22.90 11.57
C LEU A 393 -34.93 22.67 10.92
N ASP A 394 -34.89 22.99 9.62
CA ASP A 394 -33.68 23.22 8.87
C ASP A 394 -32.80 24.25 9.59
N GLU A 395 -31.54 23.90 9.82
CA GLU A 395 -30.47 24.89 9.91
C GLU A 395 -29.37 24.48 8.94
N ALA A 396 -29.55 24.94 7.71
CA ALA A 396 -28.46 25.25 6.81
C ALA A 396 -27.59 26.30 7.51
N VAL A 397 -26.47 25.87 8.10
CA VAL A 397 -25.43 26.77 8.59
C VAL A 397 -24.17 26.51 7.79
N ASP A 398 -24.04 27.34 6.76
CA ASP A 398 -22.81 27.92 6.22
C ASP A 398 -21.63 26.95 5.92
N MET A 399 -21.73 26.27 4.77
CA MET A 399 -20.65 25.49 4.18
C MET A 399 -19.66 26.36 3.37
N GLU A 400 -19.94 27.66 3.19
CA GLU A 400 -19.05 28.59 2.50
C GLU A 400 -18.03 29.22 3.47
N SER A 401 -18.41 29.49 4.72
CA SER A 401 -17.46 30.03 5.71
C SER A 401 -16.33 29.06 6.11
N TYR A 402 -16.54 27.75 5.93
CA TYR A 402 -15.53 26.71 6.24
C TYR A 402 -14.53 26.51 5.08
N MET A 403 -14.93 26.81 3.83
CA MET A 403 -13.99 26.83 2.70
C MET A 403 -13.06 28.06 2.75
N ASP A 404 -13.58 29.21 3.18
CA ASP A 404 -12.75 30.41 3.31
C ASP A 404 -11.72 30.31 4.45
N GLU A 405 -12.03 29.63 5.56
CA GLU A 405 -11.05 29.36 6.63
C GLU A 405 -9.98 28.32 6.23
N VAL A 406 -10.33 27.34 5.39
CA VAL A 406 -9.36 26.35 4.87
C VAL A 406 -8.48 26.96 3.77
N SER A 407 -9.04 27.82 2.90
CA SER A 407 -8.26 28.57 1.90
C SER A 407 -7.36 29.62 2.53
N GLN A 408 -7.81 30.34 3.57
CA GLN A 408 -6.95 31.29 4.29
C GLN A 408 -5.83 30.59 5.09
N GLN A 409 -6.03 29.34 5.55
CA GLN A 409 -4.97 28.52 6.15
C GLN A 409 -3.98 27.95 5.14
N MET A 410 -4.38 27.72 3.89
CA MET A 410 -3.44 27.39 2.81
C MET A 410 -2.61 28.61 2.38
N GLU A 411 -3.18 29.81 2.38
CA GLU A 411 -2.45 31.05 2.06
C GLU A 411 -1.50 31.50 3.18
N THR A 412 -1.84 31.30 4.46
CA THR A 412 -0.94 31.64 5.58
C THR A 412 0.26 30.69 5.72
N ASN A 413 0.15 29.45 5.23
CA ASN A 413 1.30 28.55 5.11
C ASN A 413 2.22 28.89 3.92
N MET A 414 1.85 29.84 3.07
CA MET A 414 2.68 30.34 1.95
C MET A 414 3.31 31.72 2.17
N ALA A 415 3.19 32.31 3.37
CA ALA A 415 3.83 33.59 3.70
C ALA A 415 4.85 33.44 4.84
N VAL A 416 6.05 32.95 4.52
CA VAL A 416 7.24 33.21 5.36
C VAL A 416 7.89 34.50 4.87
N ASN A 417 7.85 35.52 5.73
CA ASN A 417 8.54 36.79 5.55
C ASN A 417 10.05 36.58 5.44
N ASP A 418 10.56 37.05 4.31
CA ASP A 418 11.90 37.55 4.10
C ASP A 418 12.38 38.44 5.27
N ARG A 419 13.53 38.07 5.86
CA ARG A 419 14.55 39.00 6.38
C ARG A 419 15.80 38.22 6.79
N GLY A 420 16.75 38.15 5.86
CA GLY A 420 18.14 37.81 6.14
C GLY A 420 18.96 39.04 6.55
N ASN A 421 19.80 38.81 7.57
CA ASN A 421 21.13 39.35 7.85
C ASN A 421 21.37 40.84 8.21
N ALA A 422 21.95 41.01 9.40
CA ALA A 422 23.14 41.84 9.55
C ALA A 422 24.16 41.13 10.45
N ALA A 423 25.38 41.02 9.94
CA ALA A 423 26.52 40.33 10.52
C ALA A 423 27.28 41.17 11.56
N ASN A 424 28.08 40.45 12.36
CA ASN A 424 29.14 40.84 13.29
C ASN A 424 29.79 42.23 13.11
N SER A 425 30.01 42.89 14.25
CA SER A 425 31.25 43.63 14.51
C SER A 425 31.64 43.58 16.00
N SER A 426 32.80 42.95 16.27
CA SER A 426 33.84 43.31 17.25
C SER A 426 33.46 43.78 18.68
N GLY A 427 33.99 43.10 19.71
CA GLY A 427 34.23 43.74 21.01
C GLY A 427 34.34 42.82 22.23
N ASN A 428 35.57 42.41 22.52
CA ASN A 428 36.18 41.98 23.79
C ASN A 428 35.38 41.92 25.13
N SER A 429 35.68 40.86 25.89
CA SER A 429 35.76 40.75 27.36
C SER A 429 34.55 40.28 28.21
N GLN A 430 34.88 39.27 29.03
CA GLN A 430 34.42 38.94 30.39
C GLN A 430 33.26 37.94 30.62
N LEU A 431 33.70 36.80 31.17
CA LEU A 431 33.06 35.85 32.08
C LEU A 431 31.86 36.38 32.86
N ILE A 432 30.77 35.59 32.92
CA ILE A 432 30.14 35.03 34.14
C ILE A 432 28.81 34.34 33.76
N GLY A 433 28.62 33.09 34.20
CA GLY A 433 27.29 32.55 34.57
C GLY A 433 26.59 31.61 33.59
N LYS A 434 26.73 30.30 33.82
CA LYS A 434 25.85 29.22 33.32
C LYS A 434 24.36 29.56 33.53
N LYS A 435 23.56 29.48 32.46
CA LYS A 435 22.13 29.09 32.53
C LYS A 435 21.75 28.36 31.24
N MET A 436 21.31 27.11 31.41
CA MET A 436 20.79 26.23 30.36
C MET A 436 19.61 26.91 29.67
N VAL A 437 19.62 26.94 28.33
CA VAL A 437 18.47 27.30 27.52
C VAL A 437 17.88 26.00 26.99
N GLN A 438 16.63 25.80 27.37
CA GLN A 438 15.73 24.72 26.99
C GLN A 438 15.41 24.88 25.48
N GLU A 439 15.83 23.93 24.66
CA GLU A 439 15.29 23.78 23.30
C GLU A 439 13.85 23.27 23.42
N SER A 440 12.89 24.12 23.11
CA SER A 440 11.50 23.72 22.93
C SER A 440 11.34 23.09 21.55
N SER A 441 11.48 21.77 21.48
CA SER A 441 11.06 20.97 20.33
C SER A 441 9.53 20.98 20.23
N TRP A 442 9.00 21.29 19.05
CA TRP A 442 7.62 20.95 18.73
C TRP A 442 7.54 19.41 18.63
N PRO A 443 6.56 18.73 19.25
CA PRO A 443 6.52 17.28 19.23
C PRO A 443 6.32 16.79 17.80
N GLU A 444 7.26 15.97 17.33
CA GLU A 444 7.11 15.17 16.12
C GLU A 444 5.78 14.40 16.20
N ILE A 445 4.95 14.49 15.15
CA ILE A 445 3.63 13.85 15.15
C ILE A 445 3.85 12.34 15.14
N VAL A 446 3.75 11.71 16.31
CA VAL A 446 3.79 10.26 16.49
C VAL A 446 2.61 9.65 15.74
N LYS A 447 2.85 9.09 14.55
CA LYS A 447 1.85 8.33 13.78
C LYS A 447 2.51 7.13 13.12
N PRO A 448 1.81 5.99 12.95
CA PRO A 448 2.39 4.85 12.28
C PRO A 448 2.73 5.20 10.81
N CYS A 449 3.87 4.70 10.33
CA CYS A 449 4.27 4.85 8.93
C CYS A 449 3.39 4.04 7.98
N GLY A 450 3.53 4.30 6.68
CA GLY A 450 2.80 3.56 5.65
C GLY A 450 3.27 2.12 5.56
N ARG A 451 2.34 1.17 5.51
CA ARG A 451 2.65 -0.27 5.59
C ARG A 451 1.55 -1.16 5.04
N ILE A 452 1.92 -2.39 4.75
CA ILE A 452 1.01 -3.50 4.47
C ILE A 452 1.08 -4.59 5.53
N ASN A 453 0.06 -5.44 5.55
CA ASN A 453 -0.01 -6.68 6.32
C ASN A 453 0.24 -6.48 7.82
N CYS A 454 -0.09 -5.29 8.35
CA CYS A 454 -0.04 -5.03 9.78
C CYS A 454 -1.20 -5.74 10.50
N CYS A 455 -0.97 -6.15 11.74
CA CYS A 455 -2.02 -6.67 12.57
C CYS A 455 -2.87 -5.52 13.15
N MET A 456 -4.19 -5.62 13.05
CA MET A 456 -5.13 -4.67 13.65
C MET A 456 -6.13 -5.38 14.55
N VAL A 457 -6.20 -4.96 15.81
CA VAL A 457 -7.18 -5.47 16.77
C VAL A 457 -7.76 -4.35 17.61
N VAL A 458 -8.99 -4.54 18.09
CA VAL A 458 -9.63 -3.61 19.01
C VAL A 458 -9.89 -4.31 20.33
N GLY A 459 -9.30 -3.79 21.40
CA GLY A 459 -9.55 -4.21 22.78
C GLY A 459 -10.26 -3.08 23.53
N LYS A 460 -11.42 -3.38 24.14
CA LYS A 460 -12.32 -2.40 24.79
C LYS A 460 -12.79 -1.30 23.83
N ASP A 461 -12.01 -0.22 23.70
CA ASP A 461 -12.24 0.89 22.78
C ASP A 461 -10.93 1.50 22.27
N THR A 462 -9.86 0.71 22.30
CA THR A 462 -8.53 1.07 21.85
C THR A 462 -8.18 0.19 20.65
N LEU A 463 -7.84 0.84 19.54
CA LEU A 463 -7.25 0.20 18.37
C LEU A 463 -5.77 -0.03 18.62
N TYR A 464 -5.28 -1.23 18.32
CA TYR A 464 -3.87 -1.57 18.30
C TYR A 464 -3.43 -1.91 16.89
N ILE A 465 -2.26 -1.40 16.47
CA ILE A 465 -1.60 -1.72 15.22
C ILE A 465 -0.22 -2.26 15.53
N TYR A 466 0.08 -3.46 15.04
CA TYR A 466 1.37 -4.12 15.27
C TYR A 466 2.02 -4.55 13.96
N GLY A 467 3.31 -4.25 13.81
CA GLY A 467 4.18 -4.75 12.75
C GLY A 467 3.67 -4.45 11.34
N GLY A 468 3.94 -5.39 10.42
CA GLY A 468 3.71 -5.24 8.99
C GLY A 468 5.02 -5.07 8.22
N MET A 469 4.92 -4.66 6.96
CA MET A 469 6.10 -4.42 6.11
C MET A 469 5.91 -3.20 5.22
N MET A 470 7.02 -2.67 4.73
CA MET A 470 7.10 -1.65 3.70
C MET A 470 8.36 -1.84 2.85
N GLU A 471 8.42 -1.23 1.69
CA GLU A 471 9.62 -1.24 0.84
C GLU A 471 10.18 0.18 0.73
N VAL A 472 11.51 0.27 0.77
CA VAL A 472 12.25 1.50 0.52
C VAL A 472 13.33 1.18 -0.51
N LYS A 473 13.14 1.67 -1.75
CA LYS A 473 13.93 1.27 -2.92
C LYS A 473 13.83 -0.26 -3.10
N ASP A 474 14.96 -0.96 -3.08
CA ASP A 474 15.03 -2.42 -3.25
C ASP A 474 15.09 -3.17 -1.90
N ARG A 475 14.88 -2.47 -0.78
CA ARG A 475 14.94 -3.05 0.57
C ARG A 475 13.55 -3.25 1.14
N GLU A 476 13.26 -4.48 1.55
CA GLU A 476 12.09 -4.80 2.36
C GLU A 476 12.38 -4.48 3.84
N ILE A 477 11.51 -3.71 4.47
CA ILE A 477 11.57 -3.37 5.88
C ILE A 477 10.37 -3.99 6.57
N THR A 478 10.63 -5.00 7.39
CA THR A 478 9.64 -5.58 8.29
C THR A 478 9.63 -4.81 9.62
N LEU A 479 8.45 -4.60 10.18
CA LEU A 479 8.23 -3.77 11.37
C LEU A 479 7.83 -4.62 12.60
N ASP A 480 8.18 -4.15 13.80
CA ASP A 480 7.81 -4.68 15.13
C ASP A 480 7.18 -3.64 16.05
N ASP A 481 6.92 -2.44 15.54
CA ASP A 481 6.32 -1.36 16.30
C ASP A 481 4.85 -1.66 16.69
N LEU A 482 4.46 -1.16 17.86
CA LEU A 482 3.12 -1.28 18.41
C LEU A 482 2.54 0.10 18.70
N TYR A 483 1.48 0.45 18.00
CA TYR A 483 0.73 1.69 18.21
C TYR A 483 -0.63 1.41 18.84
N SER A 484 -1.13 2.40 19.58
CA SER A 484 -2.51 2.42 20.04
C SER A 484 -3.21 3.74 19.76
N LEU A 485 -4.52 3.67 19.52
CA LEU A 485 -5.40 4.82 19.32
C LEU A 485 -6.71 4.62 20.07
N ASN A 486 -7.09 5.59 20.91
CA ASN A 486 -8.38 5.56 21.60
C ASN A 486 -9.50 5.97 20.63
N LEU A 487 -10.48 5.12 20.41
CA LEU A 487 -11.52 5.32 19.39
C LEU A 487 -12.71 6.19 19.83
N SER A 488 -12.84 6.45 21.13
CA SER A 488 -13.80 7.43 21.67
C SER A 488 -13.24 8.84 21.63
N LYS A 489 -11.97 9.01 22.02
CA LYS A 489 -11.30 10.31 22.04
C LYS A 489 -10.84 10.71 20.63
N LEU A 490 -10.22 9.78 19.90
CA LEU A 490 -9.59 9.99 18.59
C LEU A 490 -8.67 11.21 18.61
N ASP A 491 -7.89 11.38 19.67
CA ASP A 491 -7.06 12.56 19.94
C ASP A 491 -5.61 12.35 19.49
N GLU A 492 -4.99 11.24 19.91
CA GLU A 492 -3.57 10.98 19.66
C GLU A 492 -3.27 9.50 19.41
N TRP A 493 -2.28 9.24 18.55
CA TRP A 493 -1.62 7.95 18.46
C TRP A 493 -0.57 7.84 19.57
N LYS A 494 -0.51 6.68 20.22
CA LYS A 494 0.49 6.36 21.22
C LYS A 494 1.38 5.23 20.72
N CYS A 495 2.65 5.54 20.50
CA CYS A 495 3.67 4.52 20.28
C CYS A 495 3.92 3.81 21.62
N ILE A 496 3.54 2.54 21.70
CA ILE A 496 3.78 1.67 22.87
C ILE A 496 5.16 1.03 22.75
N ILE A 497 5.49 0.52 21.56
CA ILE A 497 6.77 -0.09 21.22
C ILE A 497 7.26 0.60 19.95
N PRO A 498 8.44 1.26 19.95
CA PRO A 498 9.03 1.85 18.76
C PRO A 498 9.56 0.74 17.83
N ALA A 499 9.70 1.06 16.54
CA ALA A 499 10.28 0.14 15.58
C ALA A 499 11.77 -0.04 15.88
N SER A 500 12.25 -1.28 15.80
CA SER A 500 13.67 -1.58 15.83
C SER A 500 14.37 -1.07 14.56
N GLU A 501 15.69 -0.89 14.63
CA GLU A 501 16.48 -0.57 13.44
C GLU A 501 16.41 -1.73 12.43
N PRO A 502 16.23 -1.44 11.12
CA PRO A 502 16.10 -2.48 10.12
C PRO A 502 17.42 -3.26 9.98
N GLU A 503 17.35 -4.57 10.22
CA GLU A 503 18.45 -5.49 9.95
C GLU A 503 18.41 -5.87 8.45
N TRP A 504 19.35 -5.34 7.66
CA TRP A 504 19.48 -5.65 6.24
C TRP A 504 20.91 -6.10 5.94
N ILE A 505 21.05 -7.29 5.37
CA ILE A 505 22.32 -7.82 4.88
C ILE A 505 22.41 -7.48 3.40
N GLU A 506 23.45 -6.73 3.01
CA GLU A 506 23.76 -6.51 1.60
C GLU A 506 24.25 -7.84 1.02
N ALA A 507 23.61 -8.31 -0.06
CA ALA A 507 24.09 -9.48 -0.78
C ALA A 507 25.50 -9.17 -1.29
N SER A 508 26.50 -9.96 -0.87
CA SER A 508 27.81 -9.93 -1.51
C SER A 508 27.65 -10.54 -2.90
N ASP A 509 28.06 -9.83 -3.94
CA ASP A 509 28.07 -10.30 -5.35
C ASP A 509 29.03 -11.49 -5.60
N ASP A 510 29.53 -12.16 -4.56
CA ASP A 510 30.63 -13.12 -4.61
C ASP A 510 30.21 -14.61 -4.63
N GLU A 511 28.92 -14.94 -4.83
CA GLU A 511 28.47 -16.35 -4.86
C GLU A 511 27.88 -16.82 -6.21
N ASP A 512 28.12 -16.12 -7.32
CA ASP A 512 27.71 -16.55 -8.67
C ASP A 512 28.90 -16.77 -9.65
N GLU A 513 30.10 -17.08 -9.15
CA GLU A 513 31.18 -17.66 -9.97
C GLU A 513 31.21 -19.20 -9.83
N ASP A 514 30.12 -19.86 -10.21
CA ASP A 514 30.14 -21.31 -10.44
C ASP A 514 30.68 -21.60 -11.86
N GLU A 515 31.96 -21.98 -11.86
CA GLU A 515 32.69 -22.85 -12.80
C GLU A 515 31.89 -23.46 -13.97
N ASP A 516 32.13 -22.96 -15.18
CA ASP A 516 32.03 -23.74 -16.42
C ASP A 516 33.42 -23.73 -17.11
N ASP A 517 34.42 -24.34 -16.46
CA ASP A 517 35.61 -24.89 -17.14
C ASP A 517 35.33 -26.36 -17.44
N ASP A 518 34.94 -26.64 -18.68
CA ASP A 518 35.11 -27.97 -19.28
C ASP A 518 35.29 -27.76 -20.78
N GLY A 519 36.56 -27.61 -21.17
CA GLY A 519 36.99 -27.79 -22.53
C GLY A 519 36.85 -29.25 -22.94
N GLU A 520 36.08 -29.51 -23.99
CA GLU A 520 36.38 -30.62 -24.89
C GLU A 520 36.33 -30.14 -26.35
N ASP A 521 37.51 -30.34 -26.94
CA ASP A 521 37.96 -30.20 -28.31
C ASP A 521 37.15 -31.11 -29.25
N ASP A 522 36.63 -30.55 -30.34
CA ASP A 522 36.49 -31.24 -31.64
C ASP A 522 35.83 -30.29 -32.66
N SER A 523 36.66 -29.61 -33.45
CA SER A 523 36.24 -29.08 -34.75
C SER A 523 37.30 -29.37 -35.80
N GLU A 524 37.00 -30.36 -36.65
CA GLU A 524 37.70 -30.60 -37.90
C GLU A 524 37.60 -29.40 -38.85
N GLU A 525 38.72 -29.17 -39.54
CA GLU A 525 38.96 -28.15 -40.56
C GLU A 525 37.98 -28.22 -41.74
N GLU A 526 37.70 -27.06 -42.35
CA GLU A 526 38.17 -26.74 -43.72
C GLU A 526 37.58 -25.41 -44.22
N GLY A 527 38.47 -24.49 -44.59
CA GLY A 527 38.49 -23.93 -45.96
C GLY A 527 37.81 -22.58 -46.25
N ASN A 528 38.64 -21.52 -46.22
CA ASN A 528 38.75 -20.39 -47.17
C ASN A 528 37.51 -19.55 -47.57
N SER A 529 37.57 -18.22 -47.36
CA SER A 529 38.24 -17.27 -48.28
C SER A 529 37.92 -15.80 -47.91
N ASP A 530 38.99 -15.03 -47.70
CA ASP A 530 39.29 -13.65 -48.16
C ASP A 530 38.13 -12.64 -48.38
N ASP A 531 38.17 -11.47 -47.72
CA ASP A 531 38.73 -10.26 -48.35
C ASP A 531 38.88 -9.11 -47.32
N GLU A 532 39.93 -8.31 -47.54
CA GLU A 532 40.45 -7.24 -46.69
C GLU A 532 39.72 -5.89 -46.87
N SER A 533 39.80 -5.02 -45.85
CA SER A 533 40.28 -3.63 -46.03
C SER A 533 40.43 -2.91 -44.70
N ASP A 534 41.62 -2.38 -44.48
CA ASP A 534 42.11 -1.60 -43.35
C ASP A 534 41.48 -0.20 -43.21
N ASP A 535 41.44 0.31 -41.98
CA ASP A 535 42.36 1.36 -41.47
C ASP A 535 41.73 2.44 -40.55
N ALA A 536 42.50 2.71 -39.50
CA ALA A 536 42.68 3.94 -38.73
C ALA A 536 41.64 4.36 -37.66
N GLU A 537 42.00 4.00 -36.42
CA GLU A 537 42.28 4.88 -35.26
C GLU A 537 41.54 6.22 -35.15
N ASP A 538 40.79 6.37 -34.05
CA ASP A 538 40.84 7.56 -33.19
C ASP A 538 40.55 7.14 -31.74
N ASP A 539 41.54 7.37 -30.87
CA ASP A 539 41.44 7.38 -29.42
C ASP A 539 40.56 8.57 -28.97
N ASP A 540 39.66 8.37 -28.00
CA ASP A 540 39.56 9.28 -26.86
C ASP A 540 38.75 8.66 -25.71
N CYS A 541 39.29 8.87 -24.51
CA CYS A 541 38.83 8.46 -23.20
C CYS A 541 37.61 9.26 -22.72
N ASP A 542 36.68 8.62 -21.98
CA ASP A 542 36.37 8.94 -20.57
C ASP A 542 35.01 8.38 -20.08
N ASN A 543 35.14 7.58 -19.01
CA ASN A 543 34.41 7.55 -17.74
C ASN A 543 32.88 7.86 -17.63
N GLU A 544 32.20 6.90 -17.00
CA GLU A 544 31.07 6.99 -16.03
C GLU A 544 29.93 8.02 -16.17
N GLY A 545 28.69 7.53 -16.03
CA GLY A 545 27.65 8.28 -15.32
C GLY A 545 26.22 8.18 -15.87
N ASN A 546 25.45 7.26 -15.30
CA ASN A 546 24.06 7.42 -14.80
C ASN A 546 23.08 8.33 -15.60
N GLY A 547 22.04 7.74 -16.21
CA GLY A 547 21.03 8.48 -16.97
C GLY A 547 19.60 7.99 -16.74
N ALA A 548 18.82 8.78 -15.99
CA ALA A 548 17.37 8.72 -15.91
C ALA A 548 16.73 8.97 -17.29
N ALA A 549 15.70 8.19 -17.64
CA ALA A 549 14.97 8.33 -18.89
C ALA A 549 14.25 9.69 -18.94
N SER A 550 14.81 10.62 -19.72
CA SER A 550 14.19 11.87 -20.13
C SER A 550 13.77 11.74 -21.60
N ILE A 551 12.51 12.09 -21.92
CA ILE A 551 12.02 12.15 -23.30
C ILE A 551 12.86 13.20 -24.03
N GLN A 552 13.61 12.79 -25.05
CA GLN A 552 14.45 13.71 -25.81
C GLN A 552 13.60 14.69 -26.62
N ILE A 553 14.07 15.93 -26.75
CA ILE A 553 13.38 17.05 -27.43
C ILE A 553 12.94 16.67 -28.87
N GLY A 554 13.73 15.83 -29.55
CA GLY A 554 13.43 15.31 -30.88
C GLY A 554 12.15 14.48 -30.93
N ASP A 555 11.89 13.69 -29.90
CA ASP A 555 10.73 12.78 -29.83
C ASP A 555 9.43 13.54 -29.56
N ALA A 556 9.47 14.58 -28.72
CA ALA A 556 8.32 15.45 -28.48
C ALA A 556 7.91 16.21 -29.76
N VAL A 557 8.90 16.78 -30.48
CA VAL A 557 8.68 17.48 -31.76
C VAL A 557 8.19 16.52 -32.86
N ALA A 558 8.78 15.33 -32.97
CA ALA A 558 8.34 14.31 -33.93
C ALA A 558 6.91 13.81 -33.64
N MET A 559 6.56 13.66 -32.37
CA MET A 559 5.21 13.30 -31.94
C MET A 559 4.16 14.38 -32.24
N ILE A 560 4.58 15.66 -32.27
CA ILE A 560 3.74 16.81 -32.65
C ILE A 560 3.53 16.87 -34.16
N LYS A 561 4.58 16.66 -34.97
CA LYS A 561 4.48 16.66 -36.45
C LYS A 561 3.64 15.53 -37.03
N GLY A 562 3.53 14.40 -36.32
CA GLY A 562 2.72 13.26 -36.73
C GLY A 562 3.14 12.72 -38.09
N GLU A 563 4.19 11.91 -38.11
CA GLU A 563 4.75 11.37 -39.35
C GLU A 563 3.69 10.65 -40.22
N GLY A 564 3.31 11.32 -41.31
CA GLY A 564 2.74 10.71 -42.52
C GLY A 564 1.26 10.32 -42.52
N LYS A 565 0.46 10.62 -41.48
CA LYS A 565 -0.98 10.30 -41.48
C LYS A 565 -1.85 11.48 -41.03
N THR A 566 -2.84 11.83 -41.85
CA THR A 566 -3.86 12.84 -41.52
C THR A 566 -4.71 12.38 -40.33
N LEU A 567 -4.27 12.73 -39.12
CA LEU A 567 -4.94 12.44 -37.85
C LEU A 567 -6.25 13.22 -37.72
N ARG A 568 -7.31 12.56 -37.21
CA ARG A 568 -8.62 13.17 -37.02
C ARG A 568 -8.57 14.26 -35.95
N ARG A 569 -9.31 15.34 -36.15
CA ARG A 569 -9.33 16.58 -35.33
C ARG A 569 -9.42 16.38 -33.80
N LYS A 570 -10.12 15.33 -33.35
CA LYS A 570 -10.29 15.02 -31.92
C LYS A 570 -9.05 14.36 -31.29
N GLU A 571 -8.28 13.64 -32.11
CA GLU A 571 -7.08 12.91 -31.72
C GLU A 571 -5.88 13.85 -31.61
N LYS A 572 -5.78 14.85 -32.50
CA LYS A 572 -4.79 15.93 -32.39
C LYS A 572 -4.90 16.70 -31.06
N ARG A 573 -6.14 16.99 -30.59
CA ARG A 573 -6.39 17.71 -29.33
C ARG A 573 -5.97 16.90 -28.09
N LEU A 574 -6.36 15.63 -28.03
CA LEU A 574 -5.98 14.75 -26.93
C LEU A 574 -4.46 14.56 -26.85
N ARG A 575 -3.79 14.48 -28.00
CA ARG A 575 -2.34 14.31 -28.06
C ARG A 575 -1.57 15.55 -27.61
N ILE A 576 -2.06 16.75 -27.98
CA ILE A 576 -1.52 18.03 -27.49
C ILE A 576 -1.67 18.15 -25.97
N GLU A 577 -2.84 17.77 -25.44
CA GLU A 577 -3.13 17.80 -23.99
C GLU A 577 -2.25 16.80 -23.21
N GLN A 578 -2.01 15.62 -23.78
CA GLN A 578 -1.13 14.60 -23.21
C GLN A 578 0.35 15.04 -23.21
N ILE A 579 0.82 15.71 -24.27
CA ILE A 579 2.18 16.27 -24.31
C ILE A 579 2.36 17.40 -23.28
N ARG A 580 1.33 18.24 -23.10
CA ARG A 580 1.31 19.29 -22.06
C ARG A 580 1.43 18.72 -20.65
N ALA A 581 0.73 17.61 -20.39
CA ALA A 581 0.80 16.91 -19.11
C ALA A 581 2.17 16.24 -18.89
N ASN A 582 2.69 15.53 -19.89
CA ASN A 582 3.96 14.79 -19.78
C ASN A 582 5.19 15.69 -19.62
N LEU A 583 5.23 16.83 -20.33
CA LEU A 583 6.35 17.78 -20.22
C LEU A 583 6.19 18.76 -19.04
N GLY A 584 5.12 18.64 -18.25
CA GLY A 584 4.85 19.49 -17.09
C GLY A 584 4.61 20.96 -17.46
N LEU A 585 4.07 21.23 -18.64
CA LEU A 585 3.85 22.58 -19.17
C LEU A 585 2.76 23.37 -18.42
N SER A 586 2.04 22.73 -17.51
CA SER A 586 1.02 23.34 -16.65
C SER A 586 1.61 24.13 -15.49
N ASP A 587 2.87 23.89 -15.12
CA ASP A 587 3.53 24.63 -14.04
C ASP A 587 4.18 25.91 -14.58
N SER A 588 3.54 27.04 -14.27
CA SER A 588 4.02 28.37 -14.66
C SER A 588 5.40 28.71 -14.07
N GLN A 589 5.82 28.10 -12.96
CA GLN A 589 7.13 28.37 -12.34
C GLN A 589 8.28 27.66 -13.06
N ARG A 590 7.98 26.67 -13.90
CA ARG A 590 8.97 25.86 -14.62
C ARG A 590 8.85 25.94 -16.14
N THR A 591 7.81 26.62 -16.63
CA THR A 591 7.46 26.70 -18.06
C THR A 591 7.54 28.15 -18.55
N PRO A 592 8.32 28.43 -19.62
CA PRO A 592 8.33 29.74 -20.26
C PRO A 592 6.96 30.08 -20.86
N MET A 593 6.50 31.31 -20.68
CA MET A 593 5.26 31.76 -21.32
C MET A 593 5.47 32.04 -22.82
N PRO A 594 4.45 31.89 -23.68
CA PRO A 594 4.60 32.14 -25.11
C PRO A 594 5.12 33.56 -25.39
N GLY A 595 6.28 33.65 -26.07
CA GLY A 595 6.94 34.92 -26.40
C GLY A 595 7.76 35.57 -25.26
N GLU A 596 7.86 34.94 -24.08
CA GLU A 596 8.67 35.42 -22.96
C GLU A 596 10.17 35.26 -23.26
N SER A 597 10.98 36.28 -22.94
CA SER A 597 12.43 36.18 -23.09
C SER A 597 13.05 35.37 -21.95
N LEU A 598 14.21 34.73 -22.16
CA LEU A 598 14.93 34.01 -21.10
C LEU A 598 15.16 34.87 -19.85
N LYS A 599 15.46 36.16 -20.07
CA LYS A 599 15.71 37.12 -18.99
C LYS A 599 14.45 37.34 -18.14
N ASP A 600 13.29 37.43 -18.78
CA ASP A 600 12.01 37.64 -18.10
C ASP A 600 11.53 36.36 -17.42
N PHE A 601 11.71 35.20 -18.08
CA PHE A 601 11.46 33.89 -17.51
C PHE A 601 12.22 33.68 -16.21
N TYR A 602 13.55 33.81 -16.23
CA TYR A 602 14.34 33.64 -15.02
C TYR A 602 14.00 34.69 -13.95
N LYS A 603 13.75 35.95 -14.33
CA LYS A 603 13.39 36.99 -13.35
C LYS A 603 12.12 36.63 -12.59
N ARG A 604 11.15 36.00 -13.24
CA ARG A 604 9.88 35.57 -12.65
C ARG A 604 10.03 34.30 -11.79
N THR A 605 10.94 33.41 -12.14
CA THR A 605 11.09 32.09 -11.54
C THR A 605 12.37 31.91 -10.71
N ASN A 606 13.12 33.00 -10.45
CA ASN A 606 14.44 32.95 -9.83
C ASN A 606 14.45 32.26 -8.46
N MET A 607 13.40 32.44 -7.65
CA MET A 607 13.29 31.87 -6.31
C MET A 607 13.14 30.35 -6.38
N TYR A 608 12.32 29.85 -7.32
CA TYR A 608 12.16 28.43 -7.57
C TYR A 608 13.49 27.79 -8.00
N TRP A 609 14.18 28.36 -8.99
CA TRP A 609 15.41 27.78 -9.50
C TRP A 609 16.60 27.90 -8.53
N GLN A 610 16.62 28.92 -7.68
CA GLN A 610 17.62 29.01 -6.60
C GLN A 610 17.34 28.00 -5.49
N MET A 611 16.08 27.73 -5.14
CA MET A 611 15.76 26.65 -4.18
C MET A 611 16.14 25.28 -4.74
N ALA A 612 15.80 25.00 -6.00
CA ALA A 612 16.17 23.75 -6.68
C ALA A 612 17.70 23.58 -6.79
N ALA A 613 18.43 24.65 -7.10
CA ALA A 613 19.89 24.62 -7.09
C ALA A 613 20.45 24.32 -5.71
N HIS A 614 19.88 24.92 -4.65
CA HIS A 614 20.36 24.74 -3.28
C HIS A 614 20.17 23.32 -2.76
N GLU A 615 19.07 22.66 -3.14
CA GLU A 615 18.80 21.27 -2.77
C GLU A 615 19.88 20.30 -3.27
N HIS A 616 20.49 20.59 -4.43
CA HIS A 616 21.48 19.72 -5.04
C HIS A 616 22.93 20.15 -4.78
N THR A 617 23.22 21.45 -4.69
CA THR A 617 24.60 21.96 -4.54
C THR A 617 24.92 22.50 -3.16
N GLN A 618 23.91 22.80 -2.33
CA GLN A 618 24.03 23.50 -1.04
C GLN A 618 24.79 24.85 -1.10
N HIS A 619 25.07 25.37 -2.30
CA HIS A 619 25.75 26.65 -2.48
C HIS A 619 24.91 27.83 -1.97
N THR A 620 25.55 28.94 -1.60
CA THR A 620 24.85 30.14 -1.10
C THR A 620 25.34 31.42 -1.79
N GLY A 621 24.54 32.49 -1.73
CA GLY A 621 24.97 33.81 -2.20
C GLY A 621 25.06 33.95 -3.74
N LYS A 622 26.24 34.31 -4.27
CA LYS A 622 26.43 34.59 -5.70
C LYS A 622 26.45 33.31 -6.55
N GLU A 623 27.00 32.23 -6.00
CA GLU A 623 27.12 30.94 -6.68
C GLU A 623 25.74 30.30 -6.84
N LEU A 624 24.90 30.34 -5.80
CA LEU A 624 23.52 29.86 -5.89
C LEU A 624 22.69 30.56 -6.98
N ARG A 625 22.89 31.88 -7.15
CA ARG A 625 22.21 32.64 -8.21
C ARG A 625 22.68 32.23 -9.59
N LYS A 626 23.96 31.88 -9.74
CA LYS A 626 24.53 31.39 -11.00
C LYS A 626 23.96 30.00 -11.32
N ASP A 627 24.01 29.08 -10.37
CA ASP A 627 23.51 27.71 -10.53
C ASP A 627 22.01 27.69 -10.83
N GLY A 628 21.23 28.52 -10.12
CA GLY A 628 19.80 28.68 -10.41
C GLY A 628 19.54 29.28 -11.80
N PHE A 629 20.38 30.19 -12.29
CA PHE A 629 20.27 30.72 -13.66
C PHE A 629 20.59 29.65 -14.70
N ASP A 630 21.61 28.84 -14.47
CA ASP A 630 22.04 27.78 -15.38
C ASP A 630 20.95 26.68 -15.50
N LEU A 631 20.33 26.27 -14.39
CA LEU A 631 19.18 25.35 -14.40
C LEU A 631 17.98 25.92 -15.18
N ALA A 632 17.66 27.20 -14.97
CA ALA A 632 16.58 27.86 -15.69
C ALA A 632 16.89 27.99 -17.20
N LEU A 633 18.14 28.25 -17.56
CA LEU A 633 18.60 28.35 -18.95
C LEU A 633 18.47 27.02 -19.68
N VAL A 634 18.87 25.91 -19.03
CA VAL A 634 18.72 24.56 -19.58
C VAL A 634 17.23 24.28 -19.84
N ARG A 635 16.37 24.49 -18.84
CA ARG A 635 14.93 24.26 -18.98
C ARG A 635 14.27 25.14 -20.04
N TYR A 636 14.69 26.40 -20.15
CA TYR A 636 14.17 27.32 -21.17
C TYR A 636 14.56 26.86 -22.59
N ARG A 637 15.79 26.38 -22.79
CA ARG A 637 16.23 25.85 -24.08
C ARG A 637 15.52 24.56 -24.46
N GLU A 638 15.24 23.70 -23.47
CA GLU A 638 14.49 22.46 -23.68
C GLU A 638 13.07 22.71 -24.17
N LEU A 639 12.34 23.63 -23.52
CA LEU A 639 10.91 23.79 -23.77
C LEU A 639 10.59 24.74 -24.92
N LYS A 640 11.50 25.66 -25.26
CA LYS A 640 11.27 26.65 -26.32
C LYS A 640 10.85 26.05 -27.68
N PRO A 641 11.53 25.05 -28.27
CA PRO A 641 11.14 24.50 -29.57
C PRO A 641 9.78 23.80 -29.52
N VAL A 642 9.45 23.12 -28.42
CA VAL A 642 8.17 22.42 -28.24
C VAL A 642 7.01 23.42 -28.09
N LEU A 643 7.23 24.50 -27.34
CA LEU A 643 6.23 25.57 -27.16
C LEU A 643 5.98 26.36 -28.44
N ASP A 644 7.03 26.65 -29.20
CA ASP A 644 6.92 27.34 -30.50
C ASP A 644 6.13 26.46 -31.50
N GLU A 645 6.33 25.14 -31.50
CA GLU A 645 5.59 24.21 -32.37
C GLU A 645 4.14 23.99 -31.93
N LEU A 646 3.88 23.91 -30.62
CA LEU A 646 2.52 23.91 -30.06
C LEU A 646 1.73 25.15 -30.49
N ALA A 647 2.37 26.32 -30.47
CA ALA A 647 1.74 27.58 -30.88
C ALA A 647 1.34 27.58 -32.36
N VAL A 648 2.16 26.98 -33.24
CA VAL A 648 1.84 26.83 -34.67
C VAL A 648 0.62 25.92 -34.86
N LEU A 649 0.57 24.76 -34.20
CA LEU A 649 -0.56 23.84 -34.32
C LEU A 649 -1.87 24.43 -33.78
N GLU A 650 -1.81 25.21 -32.69
CA GLU A 650 -2.98 25.90 -32.17
C GLU A 650 -3.48 27.00 -33.12
N ALA A 651 -2.57 27.71 -33.79
CA ALA A 651 -2.92 28.70 -34.80
C ALA A 651 -3.57 28.05 -36.06
N GLU A 652 -3.03 26.93 -36.54
CA GLU A 652 -3.60 26.17 -37.65
C GLU A 652 -5.01 25.66 -37.32
N GLN A 653 -5.20 25.12 -36.11
CA GLN A 653 -6.51 24.65 -35.65
C GLN A 653 -7.55 25.79 -35.57
N LYS A 654 -7.13 26.97 -35.12
CA LYS A 654 -8.01 28.15 -35.06
C LYS A 654 -8.41 28.64 -36.46
N ALA A 655 -7.50 28.58 -37.44
CA ALA A 655 -7.78 28.91 -38.83
C ALA A 655 -8.74 27.91 -39.49
N GLU A 656 -8.59 26.60 -39.24
CA GLU A 656 -9.53 25.56 -39.71
C GLU A 656 -10.94 25.72 -39.11
N GLU A 657 -11.03 26.23 -37.88
CA GLU A 657 -12.29 26.52 -37.18
C GLU A 657 -13.09 27.65 -37.81
N GLU A 658 -12.40 28.72 -38.21
CA GLU A 658 -13.00 29.86 -38.88
C GLU A 658 -13.51 29.47 -40.29
N GLN A 659 -12.80 28.60 -41.01
CA GLN A 659 -13.23 28.08 -42.32
C GLN A 659 -14.41 27.09 -42.24
N GLY A 660 -14.50 26.27 -41.19
CA GLY A 660 -15.61 25.32 -41.00
C GLY A 660 -16.97 26.00 -40.75
N ILE A 661 -16.96 27.20 -40.18
CA ILE A 661 -18.16 28.00 -39.90
C ILE A 661 -18.75 28.56 -41.20
N GLU A 662 -17.92 28.96 -42.18
CA GLU A 662 -18.38 29.43 -43.49
C GLU A 662 -19.09 28.34 -44.32
N ILE A 663 -18.64 27.09 -44.25
CA ILE A 663 -19.22 25.97 -45.03
C ILE A 663 -20.59 25.54 -44.45
N SER A 664 -20.74 25.59 -43.13
CA SER A 664 -22.01 25.32 -42.45
C SER A 664 -23.10 26.33 -42.83
N SER A 665 -22.73 27.60 -43.03
CA SER A 665 -23.66 28.66 -43.46
C SER A 665 -24.24 28.43 -44.86
N LYS A 666 -23.46 27.87 -45.80
CA LYS A 666 -23.90 27.54 -47.17
C LYS A 666 -24.82 26.31 -47.25
N THR A 667 -24.75 25.40 -46.28
CA THR A 667 -25.49 24.12 -46.34
C THR A 667 -26.92 24.24 -45.80
N LYS A 668 -27.21 25.24 -44.96
CA LYS A 668 -28.58 25.56 -44.50
C LYS A 668 -29.48 26.15 -45.61
N GLY A 669 -28.92 26.64 -46.72
CA GLY A 669 -29.69 27.17 -47.86
C GLY A 669 -30.37 26.12 -48.75
N LYS A 670 -29.90 24.85 -48.74
CA LYS A 670 -30.36 23.83 -49.72
C LYS A 670 -31.48 22.90 -49.25
N LYS A 671 -31.90 22.94 -47.97
CA LYS A 671 -32.93 22.02 -47.42
C LYS A 671 -34.37 22.56 -47.43
N LYS A 672 -34.65 23.73 -48.01
CA LYS A 672 -35.99 24.36 -48.04
C LYS A 672 -36.84 24.10 -49.31
N GLY A 673 -36.42 23.22 -50.23
CA GLY A 673 -37.15 23.01 -51.48
C GLY A 673 -37.28 21.55 -51.87
N LYS A 674 -38.26 20.84 -51.30
CA LYS A 674 -38.95 19.68 -51.90
C LYS A 674 -39.98 19.10 -50.91
N ASN A 675 -41.19 19.67 -50.93
CA ASN A 675 -42.45 18.96 -50.67
C ASN A 675 -43.61 19.91 -50.98
N LEU A 676 -44.09 19.85 -52.23
CA LEU A 676 -45.39 20.32 -52.68
C LEU A 676 -45.63 19.62 -54.02
N THR A 677 -46.58 18.70 -54.07
CA THR A 677 -47.70 18.64 -55.03
C THR A 677 -48.45 17.31 -54.82
N ILE A 678 -49.63 17.39 -54.21
CA ILE A 678 -50.71 16.40 -54.37
C ILE A 678 -51.78 17.10 -55.22
N LYS A 679 -52.21 16.45 -56.29
CA LYS A 679 -53.58 16.54 -56.79
C LYS A 679 -54.11 15.12 -56.93
#